data_AF-A0A936JKT2-F1
#
_entry.id   AF-A0A936JKT2-F1
#
_cell.length_a   1.000
_cell.length_b   1.000
_cell.length_c   1.000
_cell.angle_alpha   90.00
_cell.angle_beta   90.00
_cell.angle_gamma   90.00
#
_symmetry.space_group_name_H-M   'P 1'
#
loop_
_entity.id
_entity.type
_entity.pdbx_description
1 polymer ?
#
loop_
_entity_poly.entity_id
_entity_poly.type
_entity_poly.pdbx_seq_one_letter_code
_entity_poly.pdbx_strand_id
1 'polypeptide(L)'
;MKFSTLCTLLLYTLCMRATGQSLSVFDIDESQFPTMKAKIYAFQQDGTSIPNLTPANLVVLENGIPRTVTSINCPSPKVEQISLTLSVDVSGSMATTADFLSEQPMLLAREYGRSLVGAIASPPSQITLQIADRKSYVLHDLSTDKHKILQSISTLNAAGGNDYKDQLLNPQTGALVLSRAGVFKRHILVVTDGQWGRLTPEDSVRCVELCKADNIIFHVVLLGGNQADERGIMTTLLGIASATGGEVVTNIRTSAEARKYALELHQKIQGGQPCEITWKSDSSCTQDRQVRVSIPTVPVEADAFYTAPDNSFIDLNLSDISLSFGANTPNTTAQQTVTITARNYPVTIKKITSSDLRFSVSNYGGTVPPFVLQPGNTRVLTVQFAPIDSGYSFSEILIAHNGCTNSTIQVSGGFPHKRASVPSLKLITPNGGEHYGVGERPTVLWSGVLPEDTVRIDISTDNGDSWVTLAERATGLSHPWQVPYSVSDSCRGRITQLRPTNSATSTVVFPKSLMPQWNKKGDQLMTFATNDNSAKVWYSESGLPITTYKAGGKLTRISWNLNKRLIAMEYDGNSISIFNDSTGQKVITNYGLFEAWSPAGDRIITRDGRILDDNAFLIRRLEDPFEDYGADSFRVFKMHKWSPIRANIIALQKGVAGGGDSLRMWDVSNENSQPAKLIKSVAAHNGKIYACEWSPSGERIASIGGDSTGVIYNFILNIPIRLVGHTGEVRSFAWSAGDRYVATGSEDYSAKIWQSGNGEIKRTYEHGSAVDAVAFSLDGRLLATGGRDNGIKIWEVETGKLLRTLIGHTNSVLTLGFSPEGRRLISTSIDSTVRIWDIDSTEIQQVISENVWKIEQPQLQTNEIDFQQVQFGSAKDSVVQNFVKNTGTRPVLIDSIRIQGGNPEDFSATNGFSGFMLQPGEGRTVEVQFKPTKVGKRNSVAQVYVSGYAFPILLSGEGVLTAEVKETDIDFHKVVLGSVKDTTVNAIIKNTNTLPLTVSFALALDTLQFKVLSGGGIVTLAPGESREITLRFAPTSIGKTSAQLVCSYNGAGSPAKIALLGEGIDKVGVEEEVHAGELTTIHPNPTTNALEITHAGEFMVEITDLLGRALPLSVKHFTNSAHIQVEAIPEGVYFVRIHARGDVQMIPVVVGR
;
A
#
# COMPACT_ATOMS: atom_id res chain seq x y z
N MET A 1 16.81 61.12 -36.25
CA MET A 1 16.98 60.01 -35.29
C MET A 1 16.81 60.60 -33.89
N LYS A 2 15.63 60.76 -33.27
CA LYS A 2 14.33 60.06 -33.31
C LYS A 2 14.41 58.58 -32.96
N PHE A 3 13.58 58.19 -31.98
CA PHE A 3 13.19 56.84 -31.52
C PHE A 3 14.18 56.07 -30.64
N SER A 4 14.16 56.31 -29.33
CA SER A 4 14.46 55.26 -28.32
C SER A 4 14.12 55.72 -26.89
N THR A 5 14.40 56.97 -26.53
CA THR A 5 14.40 57.38 -25.10
C THR A 5 13.09 57.95 -24.55
N LEU A 6 12.02 58.03 -25.36
CA LEU A 6 10.70 58.52 -24.91
C LEU A 6 9.66 57.40 -24.69
N CYS A 7 9.95 56.14 -25.06
CA CYS A 7 9.00 55.02 -24.88
C CYS A 7 9.14 54.30 -23.53
N THR A 8 10.25 54.45 -22.82
CA THR A 8 10.51 53.77 -21.54
C THR A 8 9.98 54.52 -20.31
N LEU A 9 9.61 55.80 -20.45
CA LEU A 9 9.05 56.60 -19.35
C LEU A 9 7.52 56.71 -19.37
N LEU A 10 6.85 56.25 -20.44
CA LEU A 10 5.38 56.25 -20.56
C LEU A 10 4.73 54.86 -20.35
N LEU A 11 5.53 53.80 -20.26
CA LEU A 11 5.05 52.43 -20.02
C LEU A 11 5.17 51.95 -18.57
N TYR A 12 5.77 52.74 -17.67
CA TYR A 12 5.80 52.44 -16.22
C TYR A 12 4.75 53.21 -15.40
N THR A 13 4.04 54.16 -16.00
CA THR A 13 2.97 54.94 -15.34
C THR A 13 1.56 54.42 -15.63
N LEU A 14 1.44 53.25 -16.26
CA LEU A 14 0.15 52.69 -16.70
C LEU A 14 0.06 51.18 -16.50
N CYS A 15 0.54 50.64 -15.37
CA CYS A 15 0.10 49.31 -14.91
C CYS A 15 0.44 49.02 -13.44
N MET A 16 -0.09 49.81 -12.49
CA MET A 16 -0.36 49.34 -11.12
C MET A 16 -1.60 50.05 -10.57
N ARG A 17 -2.76 49.83 -11.22
CA ARG A 17 -4.00 49.76 -10.44
C ARG A 17 -4.09 48.33 -9.94
N ALA A 18 -3.44 48.07 -8.80
CA ALA A 18 -3.55 46.78 -8.12
C ALA A 18 -5.02 46.55 -7.73
N THR A 19 -5.49 45.34 -8.03
CA THR A 19 -6.84 44.81 -7.83
C THR A 19 -7.28 44.91 -6.36
N GLY A 20 -8.26 45.76 -6.06
CA GLY A 20 -8.73 45.99 -4.68
C GLY A 20 -10.00 45.21 -4.29
N GLN A 21 -10.46 44.28 -5.11
CA GLN A 21 -11.60 43.41 -4.77
C GLN A 21 -11.11 42.22 -3.94
N SER A 22 -11.91 41.76 -2.98
CA SER A 22 -11.54 40.63 -2.11
C SER A 22 -12.73 39.70 -1.85
N LEU A 23 -12.43 38.42 -1.71
CA LEU A 23 -13.35 37.36 -1.32
C LEU A 23 -12.68 36.54 -0.22
N SER A 24 -13.44 36.17 0.81
CA SER A 24 -13.00 35.25 1.87
C SER A 24 -14.09 34.23 2.17
N VAL A 25 -13.69 33.03 2.55
CA VAL A 25 -14.57 31.94 3.00
C VAL A 25 -14.01 31.36 4.30
N PHE A 26 -14.87 31.16 5.30
CA PHE A 26 -14.51 30.72 6.65
C PHE A 26 -15.74 30.13 7.36
N ASP A 27 -15.57 29.64 8.59
CA ASP A 27 -16.62 29.01 9.40
C ASP A 27 -17.42 27.96 8.60
N ILE A 28 -16.72 27.00 7.99
CA ILE A 28 -17.41 25.85 7.38
C ILE A 28 -18.01 25.02 8.52
N ASP A 29 -19.32 24.77 8.45
CA ASP A 29 -20.09 23.98 9.42
C ASP A 29 -20.53 22.66 8.77
N GLU A 30 -20.00 21.57 9.31
CA GLU A 30 -20.23 20.18 8.93
C GLU A 30 -21.22 19.43 9.82
N SER A 31 -21.79 20.08 10.84
CA SER A 31 -22.59 19.43 11.89
C SER A 31 -23.88 18.77 11.38
N GLN A 32 -24.37 19.17 10.21
CA GLN A 32 -25.58 18.64 9.56
C GLN A 32 -25.27 17.89 8.25
N PHE A 33 -24.10 17.25 8.16
CA PHE A 33 -23.68 16.48 6.99
C PHE A 33 -24.79 15.52 6.48
N PRO A 34 -25.08 15.48 5.16
CA PRO A 34 -24.32 16.03 4.03
C PRO A 34 -24.62 17.49 3.67
N THR A 35 -25.42 18.20 4.47
CA THR A 35 -25.69 19.62 4.26
C THR A 35 -24.60 20.45 4.91
N MET A 36 -23.89 21.22 4.10
CA MET A 36 -22.76 22.05 4.51
C MET A 36 -23.15 23.52 4.51
N LYS A 37 -22.59 24.28 5.45
CA LYS A 37 -22.69 25.75 5.47
C LYS A 37 -21.31 26.38 5.54
N ALA A 38 -21.18 27.61 5.05
CA ALA A 38 -19.98 28.43 5.27
C ALA A 38 -20.35 29.91 5.28
N LYS A 39 -19.48 30.74 5.85
CA LYS A 39 -19.59 32.19 5.80
C LYS A 39 -18.64 32.77 4.76
N ILE A 40 -19.09 33.78 4.03
CA ILE A 40 -18.28 34.51 3.05
C ILE A 40 -18.38 36.01 3.25
N TYR A 41 -17.28 36.71 2.97
CA TYR A 41 -17.29 38.14 2.71
C TYR A 41 -16.81 38.42 1.30
N ALA A 42 -17.49 39.32 0.58
CA ALA A 42 -17.13 39.70 -0.77
C ALA A 42 -17.20 41.23 -0.92
N PHE A 43 -16.10 41.87 -1.35
CA PHE A 43 -15.96 43.33 -1.37
C PHE A 43 -15.53 43.91 -2.72
N GLN A 44 -16.00 45.13 -2.98
CA GLN A 44 -15.54 45.99 -4.06
C GLN A 44 -14.25 46.74 -3.70
N GLN A 45 -13.67 47.43 -4.68
CA GLN A 45 -12.40 48.13 -4.57
C GLN A 45 -12.39 49.29 -3.55
N ASP A 46 -13.55 49.81 -3.19
CA ASP A 46 -13.74 50.89 -2.22
C ASP A 46 -14.03 50.39 -0.79
N GLY A 47 -13.97 49.07 -0.56
CA GLY A 47 -14.24 48.44 0.73
C GLY A 47 -15.73 48.18 1.01
N THR A 48 -16.64 48.50 0.08
CA THR A 48 -18.07 48.18 0.21
C THR A 48 -18.39 46.73 -0.15
N SER A 49 -19.41 46.13 0.47
CA SER A 49 -19.85 44.76 0.16
C SER A 49 -20.41 44.64 -1.25
N ILE A 50 -20.12 43.56 -1.96
CA ILE A 50 -20.74 43.26 -3.26
C ILE A 50 -22.25 43.03 -3.06
N PRO A 51 -23.13 43.88 -3.62
CA PRO A 51 -24.57 43.73 -3.42
C PRO A 51 -25.17 42.61 -4.28
N ASN A 52 -26.32 42.07 -3.86
CA ASN A 52 -27.19 41.17 -4.62
C ASN A 52 -26.57 39.82 -5.06
N LEU A 53 -25.74 39.19 -4.23
CA LEU A 53 -25.25 37.83 -4.50
C LEU A 53 -26.40 36.81 -4.45
N THR A 54 -26.54 36.00 -5.49
CA THR A 54 -27.47 34.85 -5.57
C THR A 54 -26.72 33.53 -5.73
N PRO A 55 -27.33 32.35 -5.50
CA PRO A 55 -26.64 31.07 -5.67
C PRO A 55 -26.06 30.86 -7.08
N ALA A 56 -26.68 31.45 -8.11
CA ALA A 56 -26.21 31.38 -9.50
C ALA A 56 -24.95 32.23 -9.76
N ASN A 57 -24.61 33.16 -8.85
CA ASN A 57 -23.41 33.98 -8.95
C ASN A 57 -22.18 33.35 -8.29
N LEU A 58 -22.35 32.20 -7.62
CA LEU A 58 -21.29 31.51 -6.89
C LEU A 58 -20.97 30.16 -7.54
N VAL A 59 -19.68 29.87 -7.63
CA VAL A 59 -19.18 28.54 -7.95
C VAL A 59 -18.51 27.99 -6.70
N VAL A 60 -19.00 26.84 -6.22
CA VAL A 60 -18.38 26.10 -5.12
C VAL A 60 -17.82 24.80 -5.68
N LEU A 61 -16.51 24.62 -5.56
CA LEU A 61 -15.82 23.37 -5.90
C LEU A 61 -15.36 22.70 -4.61
N GLU A 62 -15.66 21.41 -4.46
CA GLU A 62 -15.14 20.59 -3.37
C GLU A 62 -14.21 19.54 -3.95
N ASN A 63 -12.91 19.60 -3.61
CA ASN A 63 -11.86 18.80 -4.24
C ASN A 63 -11.86 18.87 -5.78
N GLY A 64 -12.18 20.04 -6.32
CA GLY A 64 -12.31 20.27 -7.76
C GLY A 64 -13.63 19.79 -8.38
N ILE A 65 -14.52 19.16 -7.61
CA ILE A 65 -15.83 18.71 -8.07
C ILE A 65 -16.87 19.82 -7.81
N PRO A 66 -17.60 20.28 -8.83
CA PRO A 66 -18.65 21.28 -8.64
C PRO A 66 -19.77 20.81 -7.70
N ARG A 67 -20.13 21.67 -6.75
CA ARG A 67 -21.26 21.45 -5.83
C ARG A 67 -22.36 22.47 -6.09
N THR A 68 -23.61 22.01 -5.99
CA THR A 68 -24.77 22.87 -6.12
C THR A 68 -25.00 23.68 -4.84
N VAL A 69 -24.86 25.00 -4.93
CA VAL A 69 -25.23 25.93 -3.84
C VAL A 69 -26.75 25.96 -3.72
N THR A 70 -27.27 25.61 -2.55
CA THR A 70 -28.72 25.53 -2.27
C THR A 70 -29.30 26.84 -1.77
N SER A 71 -28.52 27.67 -1.05
CA SER A 71 -28.97 28.96 -0.54
C SER A 71 -27.80 29.91 -0.25
N ILE A 72 -28.09 31.22 -0.30
CA ILE A 72 -27.22 32.31 0.18
C ILE A 72 -28.06 33.33 0.94
N ASN A 73 -27.55 33.84 2.06
CA ASN A 73 -28.18 34.90 2.85
C ASN A 73 -27.16 35.97 3.24
N CYS A 74 -27.35 37.21 2.78
CA CYS A 74 -26.43 38.34 3.02
C CYS A 74 -27.12 39.47 3.81
N PRO A 75 -26.84 39.64 5.10
CA PRO A 75 -27.36 40.77 5.90
C PRO A 75 -26.72 42.12 5.52
N SER A 76 -27.46 43.23 5.67
CA SER A 76 -26.95 44.58 5.36
C SER A 76 -25.93 45.07 6.41
N PRO A 77 -24.77 45.66 6.02
CA PRO A 77 -23.75 46.10 6.97
C PRO A 77 -24.21 47.32 7.79
N LYS A 78 -24.09 47.23 9.12
CA LYS A 78 -24.35 48.33 10.07
C LYS A 78 -22.99 48.88 10.54
N VAL A 79 -22.69 50.14 10.27
CA VAL A 79 -21.40 50.75 10.66
C VAL A 79 -21.44 51.11 12.16
N GLU A 80 -20.71 50.36 12.99
CA GLU A 80 -20.54 50.68 14.42
C GLU A 80 -19.41 51.69 14.66
N GLN A 81 -19.62 52.63 15.60
CA GLN A 81 -18.59 53.56 16.07
C GLN A 81 -17.67 52.87 17.10
N ILE A 82 -16.37 53.17 17.05
CA ILE A 82 -15.37 52.53 17.92
C ILE A 82 -14.44 53.57 18.58
N SER A 83 -13.84 53.17 19.69
CA SER A 83 -12.72 53.87 20.34
C SER A 83 -11.48 52.98 20.22
N LEU A 84 -10.56 53.31 19.32
CA LEU A 84 -9.36 52.53 19.01
C LEU A 84 -8.11 53.16 19.62
N THR A 85 -7.41 52.43 20.48
CA THR A 85 -6.04 52.78 20.89
C THR A 85 -5.06 52.01 20.01
N LEU A 86 -4.43 52.72 19.07
CA LEU A 86 -3.35 52.19 18.24
C LEU A 86 -2.02 52.37 18.98
N SER A 87 -1.47 51.26 19.46
CA SER A 87 -0.21 51.16 20.17
C SER A 87 0.86 50.61 19.22
N VAL A 88 1.85 51.43 18.86
CA VAL A 88 2.88 51.05 17.90
C VAL A 88 4.23 50.91 18.60
N ASP A 89 4.83 49.73 18.47
CA ASP A 89 6.22 49.52 18.82
C ASP A 89 7.11 50.32 17.88
N VAL A 90 7.94 51.20 18.45
CA VAL A 90 8.93 51.96 17.69
C VAL A 90 10.34 51.65 18.17
N SER A 91 10.57 50.48 18.78
CA SER A 91 11.88 50.05 19.26
C SER A 91 12.92 49.93 18.15
N GLY A 92 14.20 49.87 18.52
CA GLY A 92 15.31 49.76 17.58
C GLY A 92 15.26 48.51 16.69
N SER A 93 14.62 47.42 17.12
CA SER A 93 14.45 46.22 16.28
C SER A 93 13.55 46.48 15.07
N MET A 94 12.63 47.46 15.18
CA MET A 94 11.78 47.89 14.07
C MET A 94 12.57 48.57 12.94
N ALA A 95 13.83 48.96 13.18
CA ALA A 95 14.71 49.60 12.22
C ALA A 95 15.34 48.63 11.21
N THR A 96 15.42 47.33 11.52
CA THR A 96 16.20 46.36 10.74
C THR A 96 15.39 45.09 10.46
N THR A 97 15.55 44.51 9.28
CA THR A 97 14.91 43.24 8.94
C THR A 97 15.68 42.06 9.54
N ALA A 98 14.97 41.11 10.15
CA ALA A 98 15.56 39.86 10.65
C ALA A 98 15.64 38.75 9.58
N ASP A 99 14.96 38.91 8.44
CA ASP A 99 14.89 37.96 7.32
C ASP A 99 15.03 38.73 5.98
N PHE A 100 15.78 38.19 5.03
CA PHE A 100 16.04 38.78 3.70
C PHE A 100 14.77 38.89 2.83
N LEU A 101 13.70 38.17 3.18
CA LEU A 101 12.44 38.13 2.43
C LEU A 101 11.38 39.13 2.95
N SER A 102 11.64 39.83 4.06
CA SER A 102 10.69 40.77 4.67
C SER A 102 11.06 42.21 4.36
N GLU A 103 10.06 43.06 4.11
CA GLU A 103 10.23 44.51 4.20
C GLU A 103 10.51 44.93 5.66
N GLN A 104 11.04 46.15 5.84
CA GLN A 104 11.39 46.70 7.15
C GLN A 104 10.16 46.76 8.08
N PRO A 105 10.22 46.26 9.33
CA PRO A 105 9.06 46.24 10.22
C PRO A 105 8.43 47.61 10.47
N MET A 106 9.23 48.68 10.62
CA MET A 106 8.69 50.04 10.74
C MET A 106 7.90 50.48 9.49
N LEU A 107 8.33 50.08 8.29
CA LEU A 107 7.57 50.37 7.05
C LEU A 107 6.22 49.65 7.05
N LEU A 108 6.22 48.38 7.45
CA LEU A 108 5.01 47.57 7.56
C LEU A 108 4.04 48.12 8.61
N ALA A 109 4.55 48.55 9.78
CA ALA A 109 3.74 49.17 10.84
C ALA A 109 3.05 50.45 10.35
N ARG A 110 3.75 51.30 9.60
CA ARG A 110 3.20 52.51 8.99
C ARG A 110 2.11 52.18 7.98
N GLU A 111 2.32 51.22 7.08
CA GLU A 111 1.33 50.84 6.07
C GLU A 111 0.08 50.20 6.70
N TYR A 112 0.26 49.31 7.69
CA TYR A 112 -0.85 48.71 8.43
C TYR A 112 -1.69 49.78 9.14
N GLY A 113 -1.03 50.65 9.93
CA GLY A 113 -1.70 51.73 10.65
C GLY A 113 -2.43 52.71 9.73
N ARG A 114 -1.81 53.09 8.60
CA ARG A 114 -2.43 53.97 7.59
C ARG A 114 -3.65 53.32 6.95
N SER A 115 -3.55 52.06 6.57
CA SER A 115 -4.63 51.31 5.92
C SER A 115 -5.82 51.15 6.86
N LEU A 116 -5.57 50.77 8.11
CA LEU A 116 -6.61 50.62 9.13
C LEU A 116 -7.30 51.95 9.44
N VAL A 117 -6.54 52.98 9.80
CA VAL A 117 -7.09 54.29 10.18
C VAL A 117 -7.78 54.97 9.01
N GLY A 118 -7.26 54.79 7.79
CA GLY A 118 -7.87 55.29 6.56
C GLY A 118 -9.20 54.61 6.21
N ALA A 119 -9.35 53.33 6.53
CA ALA A 119 -10.56 52.56 6.24
C ALA A 119 -11.69 52.82 7.24
N ILE A 120 -11.39 53.17 8.49
CA ILE A 120 -12.40 53.54 9.49
C ILE A 120 -13.29 54.66 8.91
N ALA A 121 -14.58 54.39 8.70
CA ALA A 121 -15.54 55.35 8.17
C ALA A 121 -15.72 56.58 9.09
N SER A 122 -16.05 57.75 8.54
CA SER A 122 -16.46 58.94 9.31
C SER A 122 -17.99 59.01 9.28
N PRO A 123 -18.72 58.98 10.43
CA PRO A 123 -18.44 59.73 11.68
C PRO A 123 -18.64 58.98 13.03
N PRO A 124 -18.21 59.54 14.19
CA PRO A 124 -16.84 59.83 14.61
C PRO A 124 -16.30 58.70 15.51
N SER A 125 -15.56 57.74 14.95
CA SER A 125 -14.75 56.83 15.78
C SER A 125 -13.56 57.62 16.37
N GLN A 126 -13.24 57.36 17.64
CA GLN A 126 -12.14 58.00 18.34
C GLN A 126 -10.88 57.14 18.21
N ILE A 127 -9.74 57.77 17.95
CA ILE A 127 -8.48 57.05 17.80
C ILE A 127 -7.41 57.72 18.66
N THR A 128 -6.77 56.93 19.50
CA THR A 128 -5.58 57.29 20.29
C THR A 128 -4.36 56.71 19.59
N LEU A 129 -3.27 57.48 19.48
CA LEU A 129 -1.99 56.98 18.96
C LEU A 129 -0.93 57.02 20.08
N GLN A 130 -0.47 55.85 20.49
CA GLN A 130 0.56 55.65 21.51
C GLN A 130 1.75 54.90 20.90
N ILE A 131 2.96 55.28 21.30
CA ILE A 131 4.21 54.65 20.84
C ILE A 131 5.09 54.22 22.01
N ALA A 132 5.95 53.21 21.81
CA ALA A 132 6.84 52.71 22.85
C ALA A 132 8.30 52.54 22.37
N ASP A 133 9.25 53.11 23.14
CA ASP A 133 10.71 53.06 22.86
C ASP A 133 11.61 52.80 24.10
N ARG A 134 11.06 52.04 25.08
CA ARG A 134 11.48 51.71 26.48
C ARG A 134 10.57 52.38 27.49
N LYS A 135 9.92 53.45 27.05
CA LYS A 135 8.81 54.12 27.75
C LYS A 135 7.64 54.26 26.80
N SER A 136 6.43 54.38 27.33
CA SER A 136 5.24 54.74 26.55
C SER A 136 5.04 56.26 26.44
N TYR A 137 4.75 56.73 25.22
CA TYR A 137 4.41 58.11 24.92
C TYR A 137 3.09 58.19 24.16
N VAL A 138 2.30 59.20 24.48
CA VAL A 138 1.05 59.52 23.77
C VAL A 138 1.35 60.57 22.71
N LEU A 139 1.14 60.24 21.44
CA LEU A 139 1.26 61.21 20.34
C LEU A 139 -0.06 61.94 20.09
N HIS A 140 -1.17 61.21 20.18
CA HIS A 140 -2.53 61.77 20.12
C HIS A 140 -3.38 61.09 21.17
N ASP A 141 -4.03 61.89 22.00
CA ASP A 141 -5.16 61.46 22.82
C ASP A 141 -6.38 61.16 21.91
N LEU A 142 -7.49 60.66 22.47
CA LEU A 142 -8.71 60.28 21.73
C LEU A 142 -9.18 61.38 20.76
N SER A 143 -8.78 61.23 19.49
CA SER A 143 -9.01 62.21 18.44
C SER A 143 -9.95 61.65 17.38
N THR A 144 -10.83 62.50 16.89
CA THR A 144 -11.67 62.21 15.71
C THR A 144 -11.04 62.74 14.41
N ASP A 145 -9.94 63.49 14.51
CA ASP A 145 -9.20 64.05 13.38
C ASP A 145 -8.20 63.01 12.84
N LYS A 146 -8.70 62.18 11.92
CA LYS A 146 -7.92 61.12 11.25
C LYS A 146 -6.74 61.66 10.45
N HIS A 147 -6.82 62.88 9.93
CA HIS A 147 -5.74 63.46 9.13
C HIS A 147 -4.49 63.67 9.98
N LYS A 148 -4.62 64.20 11.20
CA LYS A 148 -3.50 64.37 12.14
C LYS A 148 -2.87 63.05 12.54
N ILE A 149 -3.69 62.02 12.75
CA ILE A 149 -3.22 60.68 13.13
C ILE A 149 -2.47 60.04 11.95
N LEU A 150 -3.03 60.08 10.73
CA LEU A 150 -2.38 59.54 9.53
C LEU A 150 -1.05 60.25 9.23
N GLN A 151 -0.98 61.57 9.43
CA GLN A 151 0.27 62.32 9.31
C GLN A 151 1.29 61.84 10.34
N SER A 152 0.88 61.64 11.58
CA SER A 152 1.78 61.19 12.65
C SER A 152 2.30 59.78 12.43
N ILE A 153 1.42 58.84 12.01
CA ILE A 153 1.81 57.48 11.62
C ILE A 153 2.88 57.53 10.52
N SER A 154 2.74 58.40 9.51
CA SER A 154 3.74 58.49 8.43
C SER A 154 5.14 58.95 8.86
N THR A 155 5.27 59.56 10.04
CA THR A 155 6.52 60.10 10.56
C THR A 155 7.19 59.24 11.63
N LEU A 156 6.57 58.11 12.04
CA LEU A 156 7.08 57.24 13.11
C LEU A 156 8.43 56.62 12.75
N ASN A 157 9.48 56.87 13.51
CA ASN A 157 10.80 56.27 13.29
C ASN A 157 11.17 55.32 14.43
N ALA A 158 11.96 54.30 14.12
CA ALA A 158 12.48 53.37 15.11
C ALA A 158 13.55 54.05 16.00
N ALA A 159 13.47 53.84 17.32
CA ALA A 159 14.34 54.38 18.37
C ALA A 159 14.32 53.46 19.61
N GLY A 160 15.37 53.45 20.42
CA GLY A 160 15.35 52.80 21.74
C GLY A 160 15.17 51.26 21.74
N GLY A 161 14.56 50.72 22.80
CA GLY A 161 14.17 49.30 22.97
C GLY A 161 12.67 49.21 23.31
N ASN A 162 12.09 48.07 23.68
CA ASN A 162 10.68 48.04 24.13
C ASN A 162 10.54 47.51 25.57
N ASP A 163 9.61 48.10 26.33
CA ASP A 163 9.12 47.59 27.61
C ASP A 163 7.59 47.46 27.54
N TYR A 164 7.12 46.22 27.34
CA TYR A 164 5.70 45.93 27.19
C TYR A 164 4.90 46.17 28.47
N LYS A 165 5.53 46.12 29.65
CA LYS A 165 4.87 46.47 30.90
C LYS A 165 4.57 47.95 30.93
N ASP A 166 5.53 48.79 30.56
CA ASP A 166 5.30 50.23 30.45
C ASP A 166 4.29 50.54 29.33
N GLN A 167 4.49 49.96 28.13
CA GLN A 167 3.61 50.12 26.97
C GLN A 167 2.13 49.86 27.28
N LEU A 168 1.83 48.84 28.09
CA LEU A 168 0.45 48.45 28.38
C LEU A 168 -0.08 49.00 29.70
N LEU A 169 0.70 48.95 30.77
CA LEU A 169 0.27 49.14 32.15
C LEU A 169 0.78 50.43 32.80
N ASN A 170 1.56 51.27 32.10
CA ASN A 170 2.01 52.55 32.67
C ASN A 170 0.79 53.38 33.14
N PRO A 171 0.77 53.86 34.41
CA PRO A 171 -0.39 54.55 34.98
C PRO A 171 -0.81 55.84 34.27
N GLN A 172 0.05 56.43 33.44
CA GLN A 172 -0.21 57.69 32.73
C GLN A 172 -0.30 57.50 31.22
N THR A 173 0.54 56.64 30.65
CA THR A 173 0.70 56.54 29.18
C THR A 173 0.48 55.14 28.62
N GLY A 174 0.11 54.16 29.45
CA GLY A 174 -0.11 52.78 29.02
C GLY A 174 -1.38 52.61 28.18
N ALA A 175 -1.33 51.77 27.15
CA ALA A 175 -2.43 51.57 26.20
C ALA A 175 -3.75 51.15 26.88
N LEU A 176 -3.69 50.35 27.96
CA LEU A 176 -4.88 49.95 28.72
C LEU A 176 -5.50 51.13 29.47
N VAL A 177 -4.67 52.02 30.03
CA VAL A 177 -5.13 53.20 30.75
C VAL A 177 -5.79 54.19 29.80
N LEU A 178 -5.16 54.45 28.64
CA LEU A 178 -5.67 55.39 27.63
C LEU A 178 -7.02 54.95 27.06
N SER A 179 -7.20 53.64 26.86
CA SER A 179 -8.42 53.09 26.26
C SER A 179 -9.68 53.32 27.10
N ARG A 180 -9.54 53.47 28.43
CA ARG A 180 -10.67 53.71 29.35
C ARG A 180 -11.43 54.98 29.07
N ALA A 181 -10.76 56.00 28.51
CA ALA A 181 -11.40 57.27 28.17
C ALA A 181 -12.31 57.16 26.93
N GLY A 182 -12.24 56.06 26.16
CA GLY A 182 -13.07 55.84 24.99
C GLY A 182 -14.55 55.69 25.35
N VAL A 183 -15.44 56.31 24.57
CA VAL A 183 -16.90 56.28 24.80
C VAL A 183 -17.66 55.26 23.94
N PHE A 184 -17.00 54.69 22.93
CA PHE A 184 -17.55 53.65 22.07
C PHE A 184 -16.96 52.28 22.41
N LYS A 185 -17.29 51.25 21.63
CA LYS A 185 -16.68 49.92 21.78
C LYS A 185 -15.16 50.06 21.72
N ARG A 186 -14.47 49.61 22.76
CA ARG A 186 -13.06 49.89 22.99
C ARG A 186 -12.19 48.79 22.41
N HIS A 187 -11.25 49.19 21.57
CA HIS A 187 -10.28 48.29 20.95
C HIS A 187 -8.87 48.78 21.26
N ILE A 188 -7.98 47.87 21.65
CA ILE A 188 -6.54 48.12 21.65
C ILE A 188 -5.96 47.33 20.49
N LEU A 189 -5.08 47.96 19.72
CA LEU A 189 -4.30 47.28 18.70
C LEU A 189 -2.82 47.52 18.97
N VAL A 190 -2.08 46.44 19.26
CA VAL A 190 -0.63 46.48 19.38
C VAL A 190 0.01 46.02 18.08
N VAL A 191 0.85 46.86 17.49
CA VAL A 191 1.62 46.57 16.27
C VAL A 191 3.10 46.48 16.64
N THR A 192 3.72 45.31 16.49
CA THR A 192 5.09 45.05 16.92
C THR A 192 5.77 43.95 16.10
N ASP A 193 7.11 43.89 16.10
CA ASP A 193 7.90 42.75 15.62
C ASP A 193 8.09 41.67 16.70
N GLY A 194 7.58 41.90 17.91
CA GLY A 194 7.61 40.96 19.03
C GLY A 194 9.00 40.75 19.64
N GLN A 195 10.00 41.56 19.28
CA GLN A 195 11.35 41.37 19.78
C GLN A 195 11.60 42.14 21.09
N TRP A 196 12.44 41.57 21.96
CA TRP A 196 12.95 42.18 23.19
C TRP A 196 11.89 42.72 24.16
N GLY A 197 11.65 41.99 25.25
CA GLY A 197 10.77 42.41 26.34
C GLY A 197 10.03 41.21 26.96
N ARG A 198 9.46 41.38 28.16
CA ARG A 198 8.64 40.35 28.83
C ARG A 198 7.54 41.02 29.63
N LEU A 199 6.38 40.40 29.63
CA LEU A 199 5.39 40.57 30.69
C LEU A 199 5.54 39.39 31.64
N THR A 200 5.48 39.66 32.94
CA THR A 200 5.36 38.58 33.93
C THR A 200 4.00 37.88 33.76
N PRO A 201 3.86 36.60 34.15
CA PRO A 201 2.54 35.95 34.19
C PRO A 201 1.51 36.79 34.95
N GLU A 202 1.91 37.41 36.06
CA GLU A 202 1.06 38.30 36.85
C GLU A 202 0.63 39.54 36.07
N ASP A 203 1.55 40.21 35.37
CA ASP A 203 1.24 41.37 34.53
C ASP A 203 0.32 40.97 33.35
N SER A 204 0.47 39.76 32.80
CA SER A 204 -0.40 39.26 31.72
C SER A 204 -1.83 38.98 32.18
N VAL A 205 -1.98 38.33 33.35
CA VAL A 205 -3.28 38.10 33.98
C VAL A 205 -3.93 39.45 34.30
N ARG A 206 -3.17 40.39 34.83
CA ARG A 206 -3.63 41.76 35.09
C ARG A 206 -4.10 42.45 33.81
N CYS A 207 -3.39 42.34 32.69
CA CYS A 207 -3.85 42.88 31.40
C CYS A 207 -5.21 42.28 30.98
N VAL A 208 -5.39 40.95 31.11
CA VAL A 208 -6.66 40.29 30.79
C VAL A 208 -7.78 40.75 31.71
N GLU A 209 -7.53 40.85 33.02
CA GLU A 209 -8.49 41.34 34.00
C GLU A 209 -8.92 42.78 33.72
N LEU A 210 -7.97 43.67 33.41
CA LEU A 210 -8.26 45.05 33.07
C LEU A 210 -9.06 45.16 31.76
N CYS A 211 -8.68 44.43 30.71
CA CYS A 211 -9.45 44.39 29.47
C CYS A 211 -10.89 43.94 29.70
N LYS A 212 -11.09 42.86 30.47
CA LYS A 212 -12.43 42.35 30.77
C LYS A 212 -13.25 43.31 31.63
N ALA A 213 -12.64 43.92 32.65
CA ALA A 213 -13.30 44.88 33.53
C ALA A 213 -13.77 46.13 32.76
N ASP A 214 -12.97 46.60 31.80
CA ASP A 214 -13.24 47.83 31.05
C ASP A 214 -13.92 47.58 29.68
N ASN A 215 -14.30 46.33 29.38
CA ASN A 215 -14.89 45.86 28.12
C ASN A 215 -14.06 46.25 26.88
N ILE A 216 -12.76 45.98 26.94
CA ILE A 216 -11.78 46.26 25.89
C ILE A 216 -11.43 44.97 25.15
N ILE A 217 -11.45 45.03 23.81
CA ILE A 217 -10.99 43.95 22.94
C ILE A 217 -9.55 44.22 22.53
N PHE A 218 -8.65 43.27 22.76
CA PHE A 218 -7.21 43.43 22.55
C PHE A 218 -6.74 42.70 21.29
N HIS A 219 -6.24 43.42 20.30
CA HIS A 219 -5.76 42.91 19.02
C HIS A 219 -4.23 43.01 18.94
N VAL A 220 -3.60 42.06 18.24
CA VAL A 220 -2.15 42.00 18.08
C VAL A 220 -1.78 41.76 16.62
N VAL A 221 -0.83 42.54 16.13
CA VAL A 221 -0.23 42.42 14.79
C VAL A 221 1.27 42.23 14.92
N LEU A 222 1.76 41.09 14.40
CA LEU A 222 3.16 40.69 14.44
C LEU A 222 3.79 40.82 13.06
N LEU A 223 4.84 41.64 12.98
CA LEU A 223 5.53 42.03 11.76
C LEU A 223 6.83 41.21 11.59
N GLY A 224 7.13 40.78 10.36
CA GLY A 224 8.28 39.93 10.05
C GLY A 224 8.00 38.42 10.12
N GLY A 225 8.98 37.60 9.71
CA GLY A 225 8.86 36.14 9.74
C GLY A 225 9.08 35.56 11.14
N ASN A 226 8.28 34.54 11.53
CA ASN A 226 8.36 33.82 12.80
C ASN A 226 9.81 33.44 13.20
N GLN A 227 10.46 34.29 14.00
CA GLN A 227 11.62 33.94 14.81
C GLN A 227 11.05 33.29 16.08
N ALA A 228 11.41 32.05 16.36
CA ALA A 228 10.93 31.31 17.52
C ALA A 228 11.21 32.10 18.81
N ASP A 229 10.16 32.38 19.57
CA ASP A 229 10.26 33.20 20.78
C ASP A 229 10.84 32.40 21.95
N GLU A 230 12.17 32.48 22.13
CA GLU A 230 12.88 31.99 23.32
C GLU A 230 12.51 32.77 24.61
N ARG A 231 11.73 33.86 24.52
CA ARG A 231 11.50 34.82 25.62
C ARG A 231 10.02 35.03 26.01
N GLY A 232 9.05 34.51 25.26
CA GLY A 232 7.65 34.33 25.66
C GLY A 232 6.72 35.56 25.59
N ILE A 233 7.15 36.70 25.02
CA ILE A 233 6.29 37.88 24.89
C ILE A 233 5.22 37.68 23.82
N MET A 234 5.53 37.02 22.71
CA MET A 234 4.55 36.73 21.65
C MET A 234 3.46 35.83 22.21
N THR A 235 3.80 34.74 22.89
CA THR A 235 2.84 33.87 23.57
C THR A 235 1.94 34.63 24.54
N THR A 236 2.51 35.61 25.25
CA THR A 236 1.76 36.42 26.22
C THR A 236 0.77 37.37 25.54
N LEU A 237 1.21 38.12 24.53
CA LEU A 237 0.34 39.02 23.76
C LEU A 237 -0.78 38.26 23.04
N LEU A 238 -0.45 37.11 22.45
CA LEU A 238 -1.40 36.18 21.84
C LEU A 238 -2.43 35.66 22.86
N GLY A 239 -1.99 35.31 24.06
CA GLY A 239 -2.86 34.89 25.17
C GLY A 239 -3.82 35.98 25.60
N ILE A 240 -3.37 37.24 25.71
CA ILE A 240 -4.22 38.39 26.05
C ILE A 240 -5.27 38.63 24.96
N ALA A 241 -4.86 38.59 23.68
CA ALA A 241 -5.77 38.77 22.55
C ALA A 241 -6.87 37.69 22.55
N SER A 242 -6.47 36.42 22.65
CA SER A 242 -7.41 35.29 22.71
C SER A 242 -8.37 35.40 23.91
N ALA A 243 -7.86 35.76 25.10
CA ALA A 243 -8.67 35.87 26.30
C ALA A 243 -9.69 37.03 26.30
N THR A 244 -9.54 37.99 25.39
CA THR A 244 -10.41 39.17 25.24
C THR A 244 -11.26 39.11 23.97
N GLY A 245 -11.19 38.02 23.21
CA GLY A 245 -11.90 37.86 21.93
C GLY A 245 -11.35 38.75 20.82
N GLY A 246 -10.09 39.18 20.93
CA GLY A 246 -9.42 39.97 19.92
C GLY A 246 -8.65 39.15 18.90
N GLU A 247 -8.26 39.81 17.82
CA GLU A 247 -7.68 39.20 16.63
C GLU A 247 -6.16 39.20 16.69
N VAL A 248 -5.59 38.15 16.09
CA VAL A 248 -4.15 37.97 15.96
C VAL A 248 -3.82 37.87 14.49
N VAL A 249 -2.93 38.74 14.02
CA VAL A 249 -2.34 38.65 12.68
C VAL A 249 -0.83 38.44 12.84
N THR A 250 -0.28 37.42 12.17
CA THR A 250 1.16 37.10 12.24
C THR A 250 1.78 37.00 10.86
N ASN A 251 3.11 36.99 10.79
CA ASN A 251 3.88 36.80 9.56
C ASN A 251 3.58 37.83 8.45
N ILE A 252 3.32 39.09 8.81
CA ILE A 252 3.21 40.16 7.81
C ILE A 252 4.62 40.50 7.30
N ARG A 253 4.91 40.22 6.03
CA ARG A 253 6.24 40.40 5.42
C ARG A 253 6.28 41.49 4.36
N THR A 254 5.14 41.83 3.77
CA THR A 254 5.05 42.83 2.68
C THR A 254 4.00 43.91 2.96
N SER A 255 4.18 45.08 2.36
CA SER A 255 3.20 46.18 2.45
C SER A 255 1.82 45.78 1.90
N ALA A 256 1.77 44.88 0.91
CA ALA A 256 0.52 44.36 0.35
C ALA A 256 -0.27 43.52 1.37
N GLU A 257 0.43 42.64 2.11
CA GLU A 257 -0.15 41.87 3.21
C GLU A 257 -0.59 42.79 4.35
N ALA A 258 0.24 43.77 4.72
CA ALA A 258 -0.08 44.74 5.76
C ALA A 258 -1.39 45.47 5.45
N ARG A 259 -1.57 45.92 4.21
CA ARG A 259 -2.81 46.54 3.74
C ARG A 259 -4.00 45.57 3.79
N LYS A 260 -3.84 44.36 3.25
CA LYS A 260 -4.90 43.34 3.22
C LYS A 260 -5.44 43.06 4.63
N TYR A 261 -4.56 42.70 5.56
CA TYR A 261 -4.97 42.33 6.92
C TYR A 261 -5.48 43.52 7.75
N ALA A 262 -5.01 44.74 7.48
CA ALA A 262 -5.56 45.94 8.09
C ALA A 262 -7.03 46.15 7.70
N LEU A 263 -7.38 45.91 6.44
CA LEU A 263 -8.77 46.00 5.95
C LEU A 263 -9.66 44.89 6.51
N GLU A 264 -9.16 43.65 6.61
CA GLU A 264 -9.88 42.54 7.25
C GLU A 264 -10.15 42.82 8.74
N LEU A 265 -9.16 43.32 9.49
CA LEU A 265 -9.33 43.68 10.90
C LEU A 265 -10.32 44.82 11.08
N HIS A 266 -10.23 45.87 10.25
CA HIS A 266 -11.18 46.98 10.25
C HIS A 266 -12.64 46.49 10.16
N GLN A 267 -12.92 45.53 9.28
CA GLN A 267 -14.27 44.99 9.09
C GLN A 267 -14.78 44.22 10.31
N LYS A 268 -13.92 43.43 10.95
CA LYS A 268 -14.25 42.72 12.20
C LYS A 268 -14.53 43.70 13.33
N ILE A 269 -13.75 44.77 13.40
CA ILE A 269 -13.93 45.82 14.42
C ILE A 269 -15.22 46.63 14.17
N GLN A 270 -15.62 46.85 12.92
CA GLN A 270 -16.83 47.64 12.58
C GLN A 270 -18.15 46.85 12.49
N GLY A 271 -18.13 45.51 12.55
CA GLY A 271 -19.34 44.70 12.76
C GLY A 271 -20.17 44.34 11.52
N GLY A 272 -19.58 44.26 10.32
CA GLY A 272 -20.30 43.77 9.13
C GLY A 272 -20.66 42.27 9.25
N GLN A 273 -21.96 41.92 9.23
CA GLN A 273 -22.37 40.51 9.26
C GLN A 273 -22.06 39.82 7.90
N PRO A 274 -21.43 38.62 7.90
CA PRO A 274 -21.07 37.91 6.67
C PRO A 274 -22.27 37.27 5.98
N CYS A 275 -22.12 36.94 4.69
CA CYS A 275 -23.12 36.12 4.00
C CYS A 275 -22.97 34.65 4.41
N GLU A 276 -24.06 33.93 4.64
CA GLU A 276 -24.07 32.48 4.83
C GLU A 276 -24.42 31.78 3.51
N ILE A 277 -23.60 30.83 3.07
CA ILE A 277 -23.84 29.96 1.91
C ILE A 277 -24.08 28.51 2.35
N THR A 278 -24.88 27.77 1.60
CA THR A 278 -25.19 26.36 1.89
C THR A 278 -25.07 25.51 0.63
N TRP A 279 -24.52 24.29 0.73
CA TRP A 279 -24.46 23.30 -0.36
C TRP A 279 -24.60 21.87 0.16
N LYS A 280 -24.77 20.89 -0.76
CA LYS A 280 -24.75 19.45 -0.42
C LYS A 280 -23.40 18.82 -0.80
N SER A 281 -22.80 18.10 0.14
CA SER A 281 -21.54 17.38 -0.02
C SER A 281 -21.75 15.88 -0.36
N ASP A 282 -20.69 15.17 -0.76
CA ASP A 282 -20.75 13.76 -1.18
C ASP A 282 -20.17 12.73 -0.18
N SER A 283 -20.46 11.45 -0.43
CA SER A 283 -19.92 10.31 0.31
C SER A 283 -18.63 9.78 -0.33
N SER A 284 -17.56 10.57 -0.30
CA SER A 284 -16.22 10.15 -0.76
C SER A 284 -15.34 9.67 0.39
N CYS A 285 -14.35 8.82 0.08
CA CYS A 285 -13.34 8.33 1.04
C CYS A 285 -12.27 9.37 1.41
N THR A 286 -12.47 10.65 1.05
CA THR A 286 -11.50 11.73 1.28
C THR A 286 -11.85 12.49 2.55
N GLN A 287 -10.97 12.40 3.55
CA GLN A 287 -11.15 12.99 4.88
C GLN A 287 -10.95 14.51 4.88
N ASP A 288 -9.84 15.03 4.36
CA ASP A 288 -9.62 16.48 4.25
C ASP A 288 -10.12 16.98 2.89
N ARG A 289 -11.04 17.95 2.91
CA ARG A 289 -11.67 18.46 1.70
C ARG A 289 -11.38 19.94 1.52
N GLN A 290 -10.92 20.30 0.33
CA GLN A 290 -10.73 21.69 -0.07
C GLN A 290 -12.03 22.21 -0.66
N VAL A 291 -12.48 23.36 -0.18
CA VAL A 291 -13.61 24.12 -0.72
C VAL A 291 -13.08 25.39 -1.37
N ARG A 292 -13.29 25.53 -2.67
CA ARG A 292 -13.03 26.76 -3.41
C ARG A 292 -14.33 27.47 -3.72
N VAL A 293 -14.43 28.73 -3.34
CA VAL A 293 -15.56 29.61 -3.66
C VAL A 293 -15.07 30.69 -4.62
N SER A 294 -15.77 30.90 -5.72
CA SER A 294 -15.49 32.00 -6.65
C SER A 294 -16.77 32.70 -7.11
N ILE A 295 -16.63 33.96 -7.52
CA ILE A 295 -17.72 34.78 -8.07
C ILE A 295 -17.34 35.10 -9.52
N PRO A 296 -17.79 34.37 -10.55
CA PRO A 296 -17.27 34.54 -11.91
C PRO A 296 -17.40 35.94 -12.52
N THR A 297 -18.33 36.76 -12.02
CA THR A 297 -18.55 38.14 -12.45
C THR A 297 -17.55 39.14 -11.88
N VAL A 298 -16.76 38.74 -10.89
CA VAL A 298 -15.77 39.56 -10.18
C VAL A 298 -14.53 38.67 -9.99
N PRO A 299 -13.36 38.96 -10.56
CA PRO A 299 -12.23 38.01 -10.62
C PRO A 299 -11.57 37.77 -9.24
N VAL A 300 -12.30 37.15 -8.31
CA VAL A 300 -11.93 36.85 -6.94
C VAL A 300 -12.33 35.40 -6.63
N GLU A 301 -11.43 34.70 -5.96
CA GLU A 301 -11.62 33.33 -5.48
C GLU A 301 -11.04 33.22 -4.07
N ALA A 302 -11.59 32.31 -3.27
CA ALA A 302 -11.14 32.04 -1.93
C ALA A 302 -11.20 30.53 -1.66
N ASP A 303 -10.16 30.04 -0.99
CA ASP A 303 -10.01 28.64 -0.61
C ASP A 303 -10.20 28.50 0.91
N ALA A 304 -10.89 27.44 1.32
CA ALA A 304 -10.97 26.97 2.69
C ALA A 304 -10.87 25.44 2.73
N PHE A 305 -10.61 24.90 3.91
CA PHE A 305 -10.47 23.47 4.13
C PHE A 305 -11.36 23.05 5.30
N TYR A 306 -11.96 21.87 5.21
CA TYR A 306 -12.64 21.23 6.32
C TYR A 306 -12.33 19.74 6.35
N THR A 307 -12.40 19.16 7.53
CA THR A 307 -12.26 17.71 7.73
C THR A 307 -13.66 17.11 7.75
N ALA A 308 -13.94 16.21 6.81
CA ALA A 308 -15.23 15.54 6.70
C ALA A 308 -15.46 14.65 7.94
N PRO A 309 -16.68 14.66 8.51
CA PRO A 309 -17.00 13.87 9.69
C PRO A 309 -17.00 12.36 9.38
N ASP A 310 -16.78 11.52 10.39
CA ASP A 310 -16.69 10.05 10.25
C ASP A 310 -17.94 9.43 9.60
N ASN A 311 -19.11 10.07 9.74
CA ASN A 311 -20.36 9.59 9.14
C ASN A 311 -20.41 9.78 7.61
N SER A 312 -19.45 10.47 7.00
CA SER A 312 -19.36 10.69 5.56
C SER A 312 -18.89 9.46 4.76
N PHE A 313 -18.31 8.45 5.43
CA PHE A 313 -17.74 7.26 4.77
C PHE A 313 -18.77 6.14 4.54
N ILE A 314 -18.59 5.38 3.45
CA ILE A 314 -19.34 4.14 3.20
C ILE A 314 -18.74 3.04 4.07
N ASP A 315 -19.49 2.61 5.09
CA ASP A 315 -18.99 1.74 6.16
C ASP A 315 -19.92 0.52 6.41
N LEU A 316 -19.30 -0.63 6.72
CA LEU A 316 -19.94 -1.90 7.03
C LEU A 316 -19.54 -2.33 8.46
N ASN A 317 -20.49 -2.30 9.38
CA ASN A 317 -20.26 -2.66 10.77
C ASN A 317 -20.42 -4.17 10.99
N LEU A 318 -19.55 -4.77 11.79
CA LEU A 318 -19.59 -6.18 12.19
C LEU A 318 -19.92 -6.27 13.69
N SER A 319 -20.84 -7.16 14.10
CA SER A 319 -21.11 -7.39 15.53
C SER A 319 -19.88 -7.89 16.27
N ASP A 320 -19.08 -8.72 15.60
CA ASP A 320 -17.89 -9.36 16.13
C ASP A 320 -16.80 -9.38 15.06
N ILE A 321 -15.61 -8.86 15.40
CA ILE A 321 -14.43 -8.89 14.53
C ILE A 321 -13.58 -10.13 14.73
N SER A 322 -13.92 -10.96 15.73
CA SER A 322 -13.22 -12.23 16.00
C SER A 322 -14.18 -13.30 16.55
N LEU A 323 -14.04 -14.52 16.04
CA LEU A 323 -14.77 -15.72 16.47
C LEU A 323 -13.78 -16.78 16.98
N SER A 324 -14.07 -17.37 18.14
CA SER A 324 -13.25 -18.43 18.72
C SER A 324 -14.09 -19.65 19.01
N PHE A 325 -13.81 -20.75 18.31
CA PHE A 325 -14.58 -21.99 18.37
C PHE A 325 -14.14 -22.91 19.53
N GLY A 326 -13.01 -22.58 20.17
CA GLY A 326 -12.48 -23.32 21.31
C GLY A 326 -11.88 -24.68 20.93
N ALA A 327 -11.76 -25.57 21.91
CA ALA A 327 -11.11 -26.87 21.77
C ALA A 327 -12.09 -27.94 21.28
N ASN A 328 -12.37 -27.96 19.98
CA ASN A 328 -13.27 -28.95 19.39
C ASN A 328 -12.54 -30.26 19.09
N THR A 329 -13.25 -31.38 19.29
CA THR A 329 -12.75 -32.71 18.92
C THR A 329 -12.59 -32.84 17.40
N PRO A 330 -11.54 -33.52 16.90
CA PRO A 330 -11.38 -33.78 15.47
C PRO A 330 -12.63 -34.44 14.86
N ASN A 331 -12.95 -34.09 13.63
CA ASN A 331 -14.12 -34.51 12.84
C ASN A 331 -15.48 -34.12 13.43
N THR A 332 -15.52 -33.08 14.26
CA THR A 332 -16.77 -32.45 14.69
C THR A 332 -16.89 -31.05 14.11
N THR A 333 -18.11 -30.51 14.07
CA THR A 333 -18.39 -29.20 13.50
C THR A 333 -18.94 -28.27 14.58
N ALA A 334 -18.38 -27.07 14.69
CA ALA A 334 -18.88 -26.00 15.54
C ALA A 334 -19.29 -24.78 14.70
N GLN A 335 -20.29 -24.03 15.15
CA GLN A 335 -20.81 -22.87 14.42
C GLN A 335 -20.92 -21.66 15.36
N GLN A 336 -20.67 -20.47 14.81
CA GLN A 336 -20.90 -19.18 15.45
C GLN A 336 -21.49 -18.22 14.42
N THR A 337 -22.14 -17.15 14.88
CA THR A 337 -22.79 -16.18 14.01
C THR A 337 -22.17 -14.81 14.15
N VAL A 338 -22.14 -14.04 13.06
CA VAL A 338 -21.72 -12.65 13.03
C VAL A 338 -22.73 -11.82 12.25
N THR A 339 -23.10 -10.66 12.77
CA THR A 339 -24.06 -9.75 12.11
C THR A 339 -23.31 -8.67 11.35
N ILE A 340 -23.69 -8.45 10.09
CA ILE A 340 -23.18 -7.38 9.23
C ILE A 340 -24.26 -6.30 9.05
N THR A 341 -23.90 -5.03 9.18
CA THR A 341 -24.84 -3.88 9.14
C THR A 341 -24.28 -2.75 8.29
N ALA A 342 -25.04 -2.29 7.28
CA ALA A 342 -24.69 -1.08 6.54
C ALA A 342 -25.06 0.16 7.38
N ARG A 343 -24.12 1.08 7.60
CA ARG A 343 -24.32 2.20 8.56
C ARG A 343 -25.05 3.38 7.93
N ASN A 344 -24.36 4.14 7.07
CA ASN A 344 -24.83 5.44 6.55
C ASN A 344 -25.20 5.41 5.06
N TYR A 345 -24.63 4.48 4.29
CA TYR A 345 -24.81 4.36 2.84
C TYR A 345 -25.05 2.91 2.42
N PRO A 346 -25.69 2.65 1.26
CA PRO A 346 -25.86 1.30 0.75
C PRO A 346 -24.51 0.60 0.53
N VAL A 347 -24.33 -0.59 1.11
CA VAL A 347 -23.11 -1.40 0.98
C VAL A 347 -23.37 -2.61 0.10
N THR A 348 -22.63 -2.71 -1.00
CA THR A 348 -22.64 -3.86 -1.92
C THR A 348 -21.58 -4.86 -1.51
N ILE A 349 -22.00 -6.01 -0.97
CA ILE A 349 -21.14 -7.16 -0.67
C ILE A 349 -20.87 -7.91 -1.97
N LYS A 350 -19.60 -8.07 -2.35
CA LYS A 350 -19.13 -8.70 -3.59
C LYS A 350 -18.81 -10.18 -3.40
N LYS A 351 -18.03 -10.54 -2.37
CA LYS A 351 -17.54 -11.91 -2.10
C LYS A 351 -17.18 -12.08 -0.63
N ILE A 352 -17.24 -13.31 -0.11
CA ILE A 352 -16.74 -13.69 1.22
C ILE A 352 -15.86 -14.95 1.11
N THR A 353 -14.66 -14.97 1.70
CA THR A 353 -13.66 -16.06 1.54
C THR A 353 -12.85 -16.33 2.81
N SER A 354 -12.42 -17.59 3.04
CA SER A 354 -11.50 -18.02 4.12
C SER A 354 -10.22 -18.62 3.53
N SER A 355 -9.07 -18.43 4.18
CA SER A 355 -7.77 -19.01 3.76
C SER A 355 -7.49 -20.40 4.34
N ASP A 356 -8.17 -20.80 5.42
CA ASP A 356 -8.13 -22.16 5.98
C ASP A 356 -9.48 -22.85 5.78
N LEU A 357 -9.45 -24.00 5.10
CA LEU A 357 -10.63 -24.79 4.73
C LEU A 357 -11.39 -25.34 5.94
N ARG A 358 -10.77 -25.40 7.12
CA ARG A 358 -11.46 -25.75 8.37
C ARG A 358 -12.46 -24.68 8.79
N PHE A 359 -12.34 -23.44 8.29
CA PHE A 359 -13.29 -22.35 8.55
C PHE A 359 -14.06 -21.98 7.27
N SER A 360 -15.38 -21.92 7.33
CA SER A 360 -16.23 -21.56 6.18
C SER A 360 -17.51 -20.83 6.60
N VAL A 361 -18.16 -20.10 5.68
CA VAL A 361 -19.48 -19.51 5.91
C VAL A 361 -20.53 -20.48 5.38
N SER A 362 -21.30 -21.09 6.28
CA SER A 362 -22.33 -22.08 5.95
C SER A 362 -23.68 -21.45 5.62
N ASN A 363 -23.94 -20.22 6.09
CA ASN A 363 -25.17 -19.48 5.81
C ASN A 363 -24.89 -17.96 5.70
N TYR A 364 -25.46 -17.31 4.69
CA TYR A 364 -25.27 -15.89 4.38
C TYR A 364 -26.42 -14.98 4.85
N GLY A 365 -27.43 -15.53 5.54
CA GLY A 365 -28.61 -14.78 5.96
C GLY A 365 -29.49 -14.32 4.79
N GLY A 366 -29.49 -15.09 3.69
CA GLY A 366 -30.17 -14.76 2.44
C GLY A 366 -29.43 -15.31 1.22
N THR A 367 -29.45 -14.56 0.12
CA THR A 367 -28.67 -14.89 -1.09
C THR A 367 -27.17 -14.81 -0.84
N VAL A 368 -26.42 -15.74 -1.44
CA VAL A 368 -24.94 -15.68 -1.50
C VAL A 368 -24.50 -14.40 -2.23
N PRO A 369 -23.30 -13.83 -1.92
CA PRO A 369 -22.78 -12.68 -2.65
C PRO A 369 -22.74 -12.91 -4.18
N PRO A 370 -23.03 -11.88 -5.00
CA PRO A 370 -23.17 -10.47 -4.61
C PRO A 370 -24.58 -10.07 -4.12
N PHE A 371 -24.66 -9.16 -3.15
CA PHE A 371 -25.91 -8.53 -2.69
C PHE A 371 -25.70 -7.12 -2.10
N VAL A 372 -26.77 -6.33 -1.97
CA VAL A 372 -26.73 -4.96 -1.43
C VAL A 372 -27.47 -4.86 -0.09
N LEU A 373 -26.85 -4.23 0.90
CA LEU A 373 -27.43 -3.85 2.19
C LEU A 373 -27.77 -2.36 2.17
N GLN A 374 -29.03 -2.00 2.45
CA GLN A 374 -29.43 -0.60 2.60
C GLN A 374 -29.00 -0.05 3.98
N PRO A 375 -28.80 1.27 4.13
CA PRO A 375 -28.44 1.88 5.41
C PRO A 375 -29.40 1.46 6.53
N GLY A 376 -28.85 1.06 7.68
CA GLY A 376 -29.60 0.54 8.83
C GLY A 376 -30.00 -0.93 8.74
N ASN A 377 -29.93 -1.58 7.57
CA ASN A 377 -30.27 -3.00 7.43
C ASN A 377 -29.13 -3.91 7.89
N THR A 378 -29.52 -5.06 8.44
CA THR A 378 -28.60 -6.08 8.96
C THR A 378 -28.77 -7.42 8.24
N ARG A 379 -27.71 -8.25 8.25
CA ARG A 379 -27.75 -9.68 7.88
C ARG A 379 -26.89 -10.50 8.85
N VAL A 380 -27.32 -11.72 9.15
CA VAL A 380 -26.59 -12.64 10.03
C VAL A 380 -25.88 -13.71 9.19
N LEU A 381 -24.56 -13.78 9.29
CA LEU A 381 -23.73 -14.82 8.68
C LEU A 381 -23.46 -15.92 9.71
N THR A 382 -23.52 -17.20 9.30
CA THR A 382 -23.12 -18.34 10.13
C THR A 382 -21.77 -18.85 9.66
N VAL A 383 -20.77 -18.78 10.54
CA VAL A 383 -19.40 -19.25 10.35
C VAL A 383 -19.24 -20.61 11.03
N GLN A 384 -18.59 -21.53 10.35
CA GLN A 384 -18.40 -22.92 10.75
C GLN A 384 -16.91 -23.26 10.90
N PHE A 385 -16.56 -24.01 11.93
CA PHE A 385 -15.24 -24.62 12.15
C PHE A 385 -15.34 -26.15 12.19
N ALA A 386 -14.55 -26.85 11.37
CA ALA A 386 -14.51 -28.31 11.28
C ALA A 386 -13.05 -28.84 11.34
N PRO A 387 -12.48 -29.03 12.55
CA PRO A 387 -11.11 -29.54 12.69
C PRO A 387 -11.01 -31.01 12.29
N ILE A 388 -9.92 -31.39 11.61
CA ILE A 388 -9.62 -32.79 11.24
C ILE A 388 -8.53 -33.42 12.13
N ASP A 389 -7.88 -32.62 12.98
CA ASP A 389 -6.84 -33.05 13.92
C ASP A 389 -6.91 -32.27 15.24
N SER A 390 -6.03 -32.61 16.18
CA SER A 390 -5.96 -32.00 17.52
C SER A 390 -5.17 -30.69 17.59
N GLY A 391 -4.69 -30.16 16.45
CA GLY A 391 -3.90 -28.95 16.36
C GLY A 391 -4.72 -27.67 16.47
N TYR A 392 -4.06 -26.59 16.88
CA TYR A 392 -4.65 -25.25 16.94
C TYR A 392 -4.57 -24.54 15.57
N SER A 393 -5.65 -23.88 15.16
CA SER A 393 -5.86 -23.32 13.82
C SER A 393 -6.32 -21.86 13.90
N PHE A 394 -5.84 -21.03 12.98
CA PHE A 394 -6.17 -19.61 12.88
C PHE A 394 -6.28 -19.19 11.42
N SER A 395 -7.28 -18.38 11.09
CA SER A 395 -7.58 -17.90 9.72
C SER A 395 -8.33 -16.57 9.74
N GLU A 396 -8.52 -15.98 8.56
CA GLU A 396 -9.32 -14.77 8.35
C GLU A 396 -10.45 -15.04 7.37
N ILE A 397 -11.64 -14.53 7.65
CA ILE A 397 -12.76 -14.46 6.71
C ILE A 397 -12.85 -13.05 6.15
N LEU A 398 -12.48 -12.88 4.89
CA LEU A 398 -12.53 -11.60 4.18
C LEU A 398 -13.92 -11.37 3.58
N ILE A 399 -14.53 -10.22 3.86
CA ILE A 399 -15.78 -9.73 3.26
C ILE A 399 -15.45 -8.56 2.33
N ALA A 400 -15.49 -8.79 1.02
CA ALA A 400 -15.23 -7.76 0.02
C ALA A 400 -16.49 -6.94 -0.27
N HIS A 401 -16.38 -5.60 -0.23
CA HIS A 401 -17.51 -4.69 -0.51
C HIS A 401 -17.09 -3.40 -1.24
N ASN A 402 -17.99 -2.41 -1.36
CA ASN A 402 -17.75 -1.09 -1.98
C ASN A 402 -17.45 0.03 -0.96
N GLY A 403 -17.16 -0.33 0.30
CA GLY A 403 -16.70 0.62 1.31
C GLY A 403 -15.23 0.99 1.09
N CYS A 404 -14.72 1.95 1.87
CA CYS A 404 -13.34 2.43 1.70
C CYS A 404 -12.28 1.35 1.96
N THR A 405 -12.59 0.35 2.80
CA THR A 405 -11.76 -0.83 3.07
C THR A 405 -12.64 -2.08 3.17
N ASN A 406 -12.12 -3.25 2.79
CA ASN A 406 -12.81 -4.53 3.02
C ASN A 406 -12.86 -4.87 4.51
N SER A 407 -13.88 -5.60 4.93
CA SER A 407 -14.05 -6.04 6.32
C SER A 407 -13.50 -7.46 6.51
N THR A 408 -12.92 -7.75 7.67
CA THR A 408 -12.38 -9.10 7.98
C THR A 408 -12.88 -9.58 9.34
N ILE A 409 -13.05 -10.91 9.46
CA ILE A 409 -13.39 -11.58 10.71
C ILE A 409 -12.27 -12.57 11.04
N GLN A 410 -11.66 -12.41 12.21
CA GLN A 410 -10.57 -13.26 12.69
C GLN A 410 -11.12 -14.55 13.31
N VAL A 411 -10.74 -15.73 12.82
CA VAL A 411 -11.30 -17.00 13.30
C VAL A 411 -10.23 -17.92 13.89
N SER A 412 -10.56 -18.61 14.99
CA SER A 412 -9.64 -19.52 15.70
C SER A 412 -10.33 -20.74 16.29
N GLY A 413 -9.63 -21.88 16.39
CA GLY A 413 -10.17 -23.10 16.99
C GLY A 413 -9.15 -24.25 17.06
N GLY A 414 -9.39 -25.22 17.95
CA GLY A 414 -8.51 -26.36 18.25
C GLY A 414 -7.88 -26.29 19.65
N PHE A 415 -6.95 -27.21 19.96
CA PHE A 415 -6.32 -27.29 21.30
C PHE A 415 -5.02 -26.48 21.35
N PRO A 416 -4.93 -25.40 22.15
CA PRO A 416 -3.70 -24.64 22.31
C PRO A 416 -2.54 -25.53 22.80
N HIS A 417 -1.34 -25.31 22.24
CA HIS A 417 -0.10 -26.02 22.60
C HIS A 417 -0.03 -27.52 22.25
N LYS A 418 -1.11 -28.14 21.72
CA LYS A 418 -1.02 -29.47 21.12
C LYS A 418 -0.57 -29.37 19.65
N ARG A 419 0.44 -30.16 19.30
CA ARG A 419 0.84 -30.35 17.90
C ARG A 419 -0.24 -31.17 17.19
N ALA A 420 -0.50 -30.84 15.93
CA ALA A 420 -1.40 -31.60 15.08
C ALA A 420 -0.97 -33.08 15.08
N SER A 421 -1.91 -33.97 15.42
CA SER A 421 -1.69 -35.41 15.45
C SER A 421 -1.61 -36.03 14.05
N VAL A 422 -2.20 -35.36 13.06
CA VAL A 422 -2.05 -35.67 11.65
C VAL A 422 -1.27 -34.50 11.04
N PRO A 423 -0.03 -34.71 10.56
CA PRO A 423 0.65 -33.69 9.78
C PRO A 423 -0.17 -33.48 8.51
N SER A 424 -0.59 -32.24 8.26
CA SER A 424 -1.22 -31.91 6.99
C SER A 424 -0.19 -32.02 5.86
N LEU A 425 1.05 -31.52 6.04
CA LEU A 425 2.12 -31.61 5.04
C LEU A 425 2.78 -33.00 4.96
N LYS A 426 2.83 -33.60 3.76
CA LYS A 426 3.45 -34.92 3.49
C LYS A 426 4.27 -34.96 2.19
N LEU A 427 5.49 -35.52 2.24
CA LEU A 427 6.33 -35.79 1.06
C LEU A 427 5.87 -37.08 0.37
N ILE A 428 5.53 -36.99 -0.91
CA ILE A 428 5.00 -38.10 -1.71
C ILE A 428 6.13 -38.81 -2.46
N THR A 429 7.03 -38.08 -3.13
CA THR A 429 8.24 -38.61 -3.78
C THR A 429 9.36 -37.57 -3.74
N PRO A 430 10.64 -37.95 -3.59
CA PRO A 430 11.10 -39.29 -3.21
C PRO A 430 10.76 -39.58 -1.74
N ASN A 431 10.30 -40.81 -1.45
CA ASN A 431 9.91 -41.22 -0.10
C ASN A 431 10.60 -42.51 0.38
N GLY A 432 11.49 -43.10 -0.43
CA GLY A 432 12.38 -44.21 -0.08
C GLY A 432 12.23 -45.42 -1.01
N GLY A 433 13.36 -45.93 -1.52
CA GLY A 433 13.43 -47.12 -2.38
C GLY A 433 13.54 -46.83 -3.88
N GLU A 434 13.52 -45.56 -4.29
CA GLU A 434 13.71 -45.14 -5.68
C GLU A 434 15.19 -45.17 -6.10
N HIS A 435 15.46 -45.58 -7.35
CA HIS A 435 16.78 -45.52 -7.97
C HIS A 435 16.76 -44.47 -9.09
N TYR A 436 17.65 -43.48 -9.01
CA TYR A 436 17.76 -42.43 -10.02
C TYR A 436 19.13 -42.42 -10.68
N GLY A 437 19.14 -42.21 -11.99
CA GLY A 437 20.36 -41.97 -12.76
C GLY A 437 20.93 -40.58 -12.48
N VAL A 438 22.26 -40.48 -12.40
CA VAL A 438 22.96 -39.20 -12.25
C VAL A 438 22.59 -38.27 -13.41
N GLY A 439 22.11 -37.06 -13.08
CA GLY A 439 21.71 -36.05 -14.06
C GLY A 439 20.26 -36.16 -14.59
N GLU A 440 19.50 -37.19 -14.20
CA GLU A 440 18.06 -37.27 -14.47
C GLU A 440 17.29 -36.12 -13.81
N ARG A 441 16.09 -35.80 -14.35
CA ARG A 441 15.24 -34.70 -13.86
C ARG A 441 13.89 -35.17 -13.30
N PRO A 442 13.87 -35.99 -12.24
CA PRO A 442 12.63 -36.42 -11.60
C PRO A 442 11.94 -35.27 -10.83
N THR A 443 10.70 -35.49 -10.39
CA THR A 443 9.88 -34.47 -9.71
C THR A 443 9.64 -34.85 -8.26
N VAL A 444 9.92 -33.90 -7.35
CA VAL A 444 9.53 -33.98 -5.93
C VAL A 444 8.05 -33.61 -5.81
N LEU A 445 7.23 -34.43 -5.13
CA LEU A 445 5.79 -34.20 -4.95
C LEU A 445 5.42 -34.15 -3.46
N TRP A 446 4.47 -33.30 -3.08
CA TRP A 446 3.96 -33.22 -1.70
C TRP A 446 2.45 -32.93 -1.62
N SER A 447 1.85 -33.13 -0.46
CA SER A 447 0.41 -32.87 -0.24
C SER A 447 0.07 -32.35 1.16
N GLY A 448 -1.18 -31.91 1.29
CA GLY A 448 -1.84 -31.39 2.50
C GLY A 448 -1.43 -29.98 2.93
N VAL A 449 -1.14 -29.17 1.92
CA VAL A 449 -1.14 -27.69 1.89
C VAL A 449 -1.78 -27.25 0.57
N LEU A 450 -2.18 -26.00 0.39
CA LEU A 450 -2.75 -25.52 -0.88
C LEU A 450 -1.67 -25.39 -1.99
N PRO A 451 -1.99 -25.46 -3.29
CA PRO A 451 -1.00 -25.26 -4.37
C PRO A 451 -0.31 -23.90 -4.32
N GLU A 452 -0.95 -22.88 -3.77
CA GLU A 452 -0.40 -21.55 -3.52
C GLU A 452 0.47 -21.47 -2.24
N ASP A 453 0.36 -22.44 -1.33
CA ASP A 453 1.18 -22.50 -0.11
C ASP A 453 2.62 -22.85 -0.48
N THR A 454 3.55 -22.10 0.08
CA THR A 454 4.97 -22.26 -0.19
C THR A 454 5.55 -23.35 0.72
N VAL A 455 6.44 -24.20 0.22
CA VAL A 455 7.22 -25.16 1.01
C VAL A 455 8.70 -25.07 0.66
N ARG A 456 9.57 -25.34 1.62
CA ARG A 456 11.00 -25.55 1.38
C ARG A 456 11.29 -27.03 1.20
N ILE A 457 12.15 -27.38 0.24
CA ILE A 457 12.55 -28.75 -0.08
C ILE A 457 14.07 -28.88 0.09
N ASP A 458 14.50 -29.80 0.93
CA ASP A 458 15.92 -30.11 1.15
C ASP A 458 16.21 -31.58 0.88
N ILE A 459 17.38 -31.85 0.29
CA ILE A 459 17.93 -33.20 0.09
C ILE A 459 19.36 -33.28 0.64
N SER A 460 19.71 -34.42 1.21
CA SER A 460 21.05 -34.75 1.67
C SER A 460 21.54 -36.01 0.95
N THR A 461 22.83 -36.05 0.60
CA THR A 461 23.51 -37.23 0.04
C THR A 461 24.44 -37.92 1.04
N ASP A 462 24.51 -37.41 2.28
CA ASP A 462 25.41 -37.86 3.35
C ASP A 462 24.63 -38.20 4.64
N ASN A 463 23.47 -38.85 4.49
CA ASN A 463 22.60 -39.31 5.58
C ASN A 463 22.08 -38.19 6.51
N GLY A 464 22.09 -36.94 6.07
CA GLY A 464 21.57 -35.77 6.79
C GLY A 464 22.62 -34.94 7.52
N ASP A 465 23.91 -35.21 7.32
CA ASP A 465 25.01 -34.42 7.91
C ASP A 465 25.14 -33.04 7.22
N SER A 466 24.90 -32.97 5.91
CA SER A 466 24.75 -31.74 5.15
C SER A 466 23.49 -31.77 4.27
N TRP A 467 22.84 -30.61 4.12
CA TRP A 467 21.59 -30.48 3.37
C TRP A 467 21.75 -29.48 2.23
N VAL A 468 21.33 -29.90 1.04
CA VAL A 468 21.23 -29.07 -0.16
C VAL A 468 19.77 -28.68 -0.35
N THR A 469 19.50 -27.38 -0.36
CA THR A 469 18.16 -26.87 -0.66
C THR A 469 17.89 -26.97 -2.16
N LEU A 470 16.91 -27.77 -2.55
CA LEU A 470 16.47 -27.86 -3.95
C LEU A 470 15.55 -26.71 -4.34
N ALA A 471 14.73 -26.27 -3.38
CA ALA A 471 13.82 -25.16 -3.54
C ALA A 471 13.61 -24.49 -2.18
N GLU A 472 13.95 -23.21 -2.07
CA GLU A 472 13.63 -22.45 -0.86
C GLU A 472 12.14 -22.16 -0.75
N ARG A 473 11.44 -22.07 -1.89
CA ARG A 473 10.05 -21.60 -1.96
C ARG A 473 9.27 -22.30 -3.07
N ALA A 474 9.13 -23.61 -2.98
CA ALA A 474 8.36 -24.39 -3.93
C ALA A 474 6.85 -24.23 -3.67
N THR A 475 6.08 -24.03 -4.73
CA THR A 475 4.61 -24.01 -4.73
C THR A 475 4.13 -25.00 -5.80
N GLY A 476 2.82 -25.17 -5.96
CA GLY A 476 2.23 -26.04 -6.98
C GLY A 476 2.29 -27.53 -6.64
N LEU A 477 2.56 -27.89 -5.37
CA LEU A 477 2.62 -29.27 -4.86
C LEU A 477 3.63 -30.19 -5.56
N SER A 478 4.49 -29.61 -6.39
CA SER A 478 5.48 -30.31 -7.21
C SER A 478 6.70 -29.41 -7.48
N HIS A 479 7.88 -30.02 -7.53
CA HIS A 479 9.14 -29.32 -7.82
C HIS A 479 10.08 -30.24 -8.59
N PRO A 480 10.41 -29.94 -9.86
CA PRO A 480 11.39 -30.72 -10.60
C PRO A 480 12.78 -30.50 -9.99
N TRP A 481 13.56 -31.56 -9.86
CA TRP A 481 14.94 -31.47 -9.40
C TRP A 481 15.84 -32.30 -10.31
N GLN A 482 17.12 -31.92 -10.36
CA GLN A 482 18.11 -32.70 -11.09
C GLN A 482 18.94 -33.50 -10.10
N VAL A 483 19.05 -34.81 -10.33
CA VAL A 483 19.82 -35.70 -9.46
C VAL A 483 21.31 -35.33 -9.54
N PRO A 484 21.99 -35.11 -8.39
CA PRO A 484 23.36 -34.66 -8.37
C PRO A 484 24.35 -35.54 -9.15
N TYR A 485 25.37 -34.87 -9.69
CA TYR A 485 26.73 -35.34 -10.02
C TYR A 485 27.26 -36.57 -9.26
N SER A 486 27.03 -36.56 -7.95
CA SER A 486 27.65 -37.44 -6.97
C SER A 486 26.76 -38.65 -6.68
N VAL A 487 27.29 -39.84 -6.88
CA VAL A 487 26.61 -41.10 -6.53
C VAL A 487 26.60 -41.27 -5.00
N SER A 488 25.43 -41.58 -4.43
CA SER A 488 25.26 -41.91 -3.01
C SER A 488 24.09 -42.89 -2.81
N ASP A 489 24.24 -43.78 -1.84
CA ASP A 489 23.25 -44.74 -1.36
C ASP A 489 22.59 -44.30 -0.02
N SER A 490 23.02 -43.15 0.51
CA SER A 490 22.65 -42.66 1.85
C SER A 490 21.86 -41.35 1.77
N CYS A 491 20.93 -41.26 0.82
CA CYS A 491 20.17 -40.04 0.53
C CYS A 491 18.97 -39.84 1.47
N ARG A 492 18.69 -38.58 1.87
CA ARG A 492 17.48 -38.20 2.64
C ARG A 492 16.78 -37.00 2.01
N GLY A 493 15.45 -36.96 2.07
CA GLY A 493 14.63 -35.82 1.62
C GLY A 493 13.68 -35.33 2.71
N ARG A 494 13.46 -34.01 2.79
CA ARG A 494 12.45 -33.41 3.69
C ARG A 494 11.76 -32.22 3.04
N ILE A 495 10.54 -31.95 3.50
CA ILE A 495 9.76 -30.77 3.12
C ILE A 495 9.24 -30.03 4.36
N THR A 496 9.20 -28.70 4.27
CA THR A 496 8.76 -27.82 5.36
C THR A 496 7.75 -26.81 4.83
N GLN A 497 6.54 -26.74 5.38
CA GLN A 497 5.56 -25.74 4.97
C GLN A 497 6.04 -24.37 5.42
N LEU A 498 6.21 -23.47 4.46
CA LEU A 498 6.44 -22.06 4.70
C LEU A 498 5.07 -21.39 4.77
N ARG A 499 4.78 -20.70 5.86
CA ARG A 499 3.51 -19.96 6.00
C ARG A 499 3.30 -19.01 4.81
N PRO A 500 2.05 -18.67 4.43
CA PRO A 500 1.77 -17.73 3.36
C PRO A 500 2.63 -16.49 3.50
N THR A 501 3.44 -16.24 2.49
CA THR A 501 4.46 -15.21 2.59
C THR A 501 3.90 -13.86 2.18
N ASN A 502 3.38 -13.17 3.17
CA ASN A 502 4.06 -11.91 3.53
C ASN A 502 5.22 -12.16 4.52
N SER A 503 5.27 -13.33 5.15
CA SER A 503 6.46 -13.79 5.86
C SER A 503 7.30 -14.68 4.95
N ALA A 504 8.32 -14.13 4.29
CA ALA A 504 9.50 -14.97 4.00
C ALA A 504 9.95 -15.61 5.35
N THR A 505 11.10 -16.27 5.41
CA THR A 505 11.91 -16.17 6.64
C THR A 505 12.40 -14.72 6.84
N SER A 506 11.50 -13.75 6.59
CA SER A 506 11.66 -12.32 6.51
C SER A 506 11.61 -11.85 7.93
N THR A 507 12.76 -11.47 8.44
CA THR A 507 13.02 -10.04 8.56
C THR A 507 11.84 -9.18 8.09
N VAL A 508 10.81 -9.01 8.91
CA VAL A 508 9.68 -8.14 8.59
C VAL A 508 10.25 -6.73 8.64
N VAL A 509 10.31 -6.07 7.47
CA VAL A 509 10.92 -4.75 7.33
C VAL A 509 9.83 -3.69 7.50
N PHE A 510 9.96 -2.86 8.53
CA PHE A 510 9.13 -1.68 8.74
C PHE A 510 9.90 -0.41 8.37
N PRO A 511 9.20 0.70 8.07
CA PRO A 511 9.81 2.00 7.87
C PRO A 511 10.62 2.45 9.11
N LYS A 512 11.63 3.29 8.87
CA LYS A 512 12.53 3.84 9.91
C LYS A 512 11.77 4.30 11.15
N SER A 513 12.11 3.68 12.28
CA SER A 513 11.69 4.11 13.61
C SER A 513 12.87 4.18 14.56
N LEU A 514 12.92 5.23 15.37
CA LEU A 514 13.97 5.41 16.37
C LEU A 514 13.71 4.62 17.67
N MET A 515 12.45 4.28 17.95
CA MET A 515 12.04 3.65 19.21
C MET A 515 10.83 2.73 19.01
N PRO A 516 10.98 1.58 18.34
CA PRO A 516 9.88 0.63 18.18
C PRO A 516 9.55 -0.03 19.54
N GLN A 517 8.27 -0.33 19.79
CA GLN A 517 7.82 -0.90 21.07
C GLN A 517 6.93 -2.13 20.84
N TRP A 518 7.28 -3.24 21.49
CA TRP A 518 6.45 -4.43 21.56
C TRP A 518 5.24 -4.22 22.47
N ASN A 519 4.11 -4.85 22.12
CA ASN A 519 3.04 -5.01 23.09
C ASN A 519 3.37 -6.13 24.11
N LYS A 520 2.53 -6.33 25.13
CA LYS A 520 2.78 -7.35 26.17
C LYS A 520 2.86 -8.79 25.65
N LYS A 521 2.19 -9.09 24.53
CA LYS A 521 2.10 -10.44 23.96
C LYS A 521 3.16 -10.73 22.91
N GLY A 522 3.85 -9.71 22.41
CA GLY A 522 4.78 -9.82 21.29
C GLY A 522 4.13 -10.07 19.93
N ASP A 523 2.79 -10.00 19.83
CA ASP A 523 2.06 -10.18 18.57
C ASP A 523 1.89 -8.87 17.79
N GLN A 524 2.04 -7.72 18.45
CA GLN A 524 1.98 -6.41 17.82
C GLN A 524 3.24 -5.59 18.09
N LEU A 525 3.58 -4.77 17.10
CA LEU A 525 4.69 -3.85 17.15
C LEU A 525 4.19 -2.43 16.86
N MET A 526 4.55 -1.46 17.70
CA MET A 526 4.38 -0.05 17.37
C MET A 526 5.68 0.51 16.79
N THR A 527 5.61 1.14 15.62
CA THR A 527 6.72 1.90 15.04
C THR A 527 6.28 3.32 14.71
N PHE A 528 7.23 4.24 14.76
CA PHE A 528 7.09 5.58 14.22
C PHE A 528 7.67 5.62 12.80
N ALA A 529 6.93 6.11 11.81
CA ALA A 529 7.44 6.32 10.46
C ALA A 529 7.87 7.80 10.28
N THR A 530 9.17 8.03 10.08
CA THR A 530 9.74 9.38 9.96
C THR A 530 9.26 10.19 8.75
N ASN A 531 8.67 9.53 7.75
CA ASN A 531 8.37 10.15 6.45
C ASN A 531 6.96 10.74 6.38
N ASP A 532 6.01 10.26 7.18
CA ASP A 532 4.61 10.73 7.19
C ASP A 532 4.13 11.19 8.58
N ASN A 533 5.06 11.38 9.52
CA ASN A 533 4.82 11.85 10.89
C ASN A 533 3.75 11.05 11.67
N SER A 534 3.63 9.75 11.37
CA SER A 534 2.63 8.88 11.97
C SER A 534 3.22 7.80 12.86
N ALA A 535 2.53 7.48 13.95
CA ALA A 535 2.76 6.23 14.67
C ALA A 535 1.88 5.15 14.04
N LYS A 536 2.44 3.97 13.81
CA LYS A 536 1.75 2.84 13.22
C LYS A 536 1.91 1.64 14.13
N VAL A 537 0.81 0.94 14.37
CA VAL A 537 0.81 -0.35 15.04
C VAL A 537 0.67 -1.41 13.96
N TRP A 538 1.46 -2.46 14.05
CA TRP A 538 1.59 -3.51 13.04
C TRP A 538 1.43 -4.87 13.69
N TYR A 539 0.91 -5.83 12.93
CA TYR A 539 1.07 -7.23 13.30
C TYR A 539 2.53 -7.62 13.11
N SER A 540 3.16 -8.08 14.19
CA SER A 540 4.58 -8.43 14.19
C SER A 540 4.93 -9.61 13.27
N GLU A 541 3.97 -10.51 13.05
CA GLU A 541 4.14 -11.70 12.20
C GLU A 541 4.05 -11.37 10.70
N SER A 542 3.07 -10.56 10.32
CA SER A 542 2.73 -10.33 8.92
C SER A 542 3.29 -9.01 8.37
N GLY A 543 3.74 -8.10 9.25
CA GLY A 543 4.14 -6.75 8.87
C GLY A 543 2.98 -5.87 8.41
N LEU A 544 1.73 -6.33 8.54
CA LEU A 544 0.56 -5.58 8.12
C LEU A 544 0.23 -4.49 9.14
N PRO A 545 -0.08 -3.27 8.69
CA PRO A 545 -0.51 -2.19 9.59
C PRO A 545 -1.90 -2.52 10.15
N ILE A 546 -2.03 -2.40 11.47
CA ILE A 546 -3.29 -2.53 12.23
C ILE A 546 -3.98 -1.17 12.27
N THR A 547 -3.23 -0.15 12.70
CA THR A 547 -3.78 1.20 12.91
C THR A 547 -2.68 2.22 12.68
N THR A 548 -3.06 3.34 12.10
CA THR A 548 -2.18 4.50 11.90
C THR A 548 -2.73 5.67 12.69
N TYR A 549 -1.90 6.23 13.56
CA TYR A 549 -2.20 7.40 14.36
C TYR A 549 -1.46 8.61 13.76
N LYS A 550 -2.24 9.63 13.38
CA LYS A 550 -1.73 10.88 12.81
C LYS A 550 -2.28 12.07 13.59
N ALA A 551 -1.46 13.09 13.75
CA ALA A 551 -1.92 14.45 14.02
C ALA A 551 -1.11 15.42 13.15
N GLY A 552 -1.62 16.63 12.94
CA GLY A 552 -1.12 17.60 11.95
C GLY A 552 0.27 18.21 12.20
N GLY A 553 1.13 17.59 13.01
CA GLY A 553 2.49 18.07 13.33
C GLY A 553 3.56 16.99 13.16
N LYS A 554 4.84 17.36 13.31
CA LYS A 554 5.95 16.39 13.22
C LYS A 554 6.12 15.65 14.55
N LEU A 555 5.99 14.34 14.52
CA LEU A 555 6.03 13.52 15.73
C LEU A 555 7.49 13.41 16.26
N THR A 556 7.69 13.68 17.55
CA THR A 556 9.01 13.69 18.20
C THR A 556 9.19 12.56 19.22
N ARG A 557 8.10 12.13 19.87
CA ARG A 557 8.07 11.06 20.87
C ARG A 557 6.80 10.22 20.76
N ILE A 558 6.93 8.95 21.09
CA ILE A 558 5.81 8.00 21.24
C ILE A 558 6.01 7.16 22.50
N SER A 559 4.92 6.76 23.14
CA SER A 559 4.96 5.72 24.17
C SER A 559 3.62 5.00 24.29
N TRP A 560 3.69 3.67 24.35
CA TRP A 560 2.53 2.79 24.52
C TRP A 560 2.29 2.51 25.99
N ASN A 561 1.13 2.89 26.50
CA ASN A 561 0.62 2.48 27.79
C ASN A 561 -0.22 1.22 27.61
N LEU A 562 0.44 0.07 27.77
CA LEU A 562 -0.14 -1.25 27.56
C LEU A 562 -1.19 -1.64 28.61
N ASN A 563 -1.21 -0.97 29.78
CA ASN A 563 -2.18 -1.25 30.84
C ASN A 563 -3.54 -0.61 30.53
N LYS A 564 -3.53 0.65 30.10
CA LYS A 564 -4.74 1.41 29.80
C LYS A 564 -5.14 1.41 28.33
N ARG A 565 -4.35 0.73 27.47
CA ARG A 565 -4.50 0.74 26.01
C ARG A 565 -4.52 2.18 25.48
N LEU A 566 -3.55 2.98 25.94
CA LEU A 566 -3.37 4.36 25.50
C LEU A 566 -2.04 4.51 24.75
N ILE A 567 -2.01 5.36 23.74
CA ILE A 567 -0.79 5.74 23.02
C ILE A 567 -0.61 7.24 23.19
N ALA A 568 0.48 7.64 23.82
CA ALA A 568 0.85 9.04 23.93
C ALA A 568 1.81 9.40 22.80
N MET A 569 1.55 10.55 22.17
CA MET A 569 2.27 11.09 21.04
C MET A 569 2.59 12.56 21.27
N GLU A 570 3.84 12.94 21.04
CA GLU A 570 4.28 14.33 21.11
C GLU A 570 4.58 14.87 19.71
N TYR A 571 4.09 16.06 19.39
CA TYR A 571 4.33 16.74 18.12
C TYR A 571 5.18 18.01 18.28
N ASP A 572 5.95 18.37 17.24
CA ASP A 572 6.67 19.64 17.08
C ASP A 572 5.67 20.79 17.34
N GLY A 573 5.93 21.58 18.40
CA GLY A 573 4.97 22.55 18.96
C GLY A 573 4.52 22.28 20.40
N ASN A 574 5.14 21.31 21.09
CA ASN A 574 4.90 20.98 22.50
C ASN A 574 3.44 20.58 22.78
N SER A 575 2.85 19.73 21.94
CA SER A 575 1.52 19.17 22.20
C SER A 575 1.60 17.66 22.43
N ILE A 576 0.92 17.20 23.48
CA ILE A 576 0.71 15.79 23.81
C ILE A 576 -0.67 15.41 23.33
N SER A 577 -0.74 14.38 22.50
CA SER A 577 -1.99 13.76 22.08
C SER A 577 -2.01 12.33 22.58
N ILE A 578 -3.09 11.96 23.28
CA ILE A 578 -3.28 10.60 23.79
C ILE A 578 -4.40 9.95 23.01
N PHE A 579 -4.15 8.76 22.48
CA PHE A 579 -5.09 7.99 21.67
C PHE A 579 -5.47 6.71 22.40
N ASN A 580 -6.70 6.27 22.24
CA ASN A 580 -7.12 4.95 22.65
C ASN A 580 -6.68 3.96 21.56
N ASP A 581 -5.88 2.98 21.97
CA ASP A 581 -5.28 2.00 21.07
C ASP A 581 -6.29 1.00 20.50
N SER A 582 -7.44 0.80 21.17
CA SER A 582 -8.50 -0.08 20.68
C SER A 582 -9.44 0.60 19.70
N THR A 583 -9.70 1.90 19.86
CA THR A 583 -10.67 2.64 19.04
C THR A 583 -10.01 3.55 18.01
N GLY A 584 -8.71 3.80 18.10
CA GLY A 584 -8.01 4.78 17.28
C GLY A 584 -8.34 6.24 17.64
N GLN A 585 -9.30 6.47 18.56
CA GLN A 585 -9.81 7.79 18.86
C GLN A 585 -8.84 8.58 19.73
N LYS A 586 -8.70 9.86 19.41
CA LYS A 586 -7.98 10.82 20.23
C LYS A 586 -8.78 11.10 21.50
N VAL A 587 -8.20 10.80 22.66
CA VAL A 587 -8.82 10.97 23.98
C VAL A 587 -8.50 12.36 24.53
N ILE A 588 -7.25 12.80 24.42
CA ILE A 588 -6.77 14.05 25.03
C ILE A 588 -5.86 14.79 24.05
N THR A 589 -5.98 16.12 24.02
CA THR A 589 -4.97 17.03 23.43
C THR A 589 -4.62 18.07 24.49
N ASN A 590 -3.35 18.14 24.89
CA ASN A 590 -2.89 19.15 25.84
C ASN A 590 -1.50 19.67 25.45
N TYR A 591 -1.12 20.85 25.93
CA TYR A 591 0.25 21.36 25.76
C TYR A 591 1.18 20.69 26.76
N GLY A 592 2.31 20.16 26.29
CA GLY A 592 3.34 19.56 27.14
C GLY A 592 4.45 18.88 26.36
N LEU A 593 5.60 18.72 27.03
CA LEU A 593 6.78 18.02 26.51
C LEU A 593 6.76 16.56 26.97
N PHE A 594 5.97 15.68 26.35
CA PHE A 594 5.85 14.29 26.81
C PHE A 594 7.22 13.56 26.85
N GLU A 595 7.48 12.76 27.89
CA GLU A 595 8.68 11.91 27.96
C GLU A 595 8.35 10.43 28.14
N ALA A 596 7.58 10.05 29.17
CA ALA A 596 7.23 8.65 29.43
C ALA A 596 6.02 8.48 30.35
N TRP A 597 5.36 7.31 30.25
CA TRP A 597 4.38 6.84 31.23
C TRP A 597 5.07 6.24 32.47
N SER A 598 4.40 6.33 33.62
CA SER A 598 4.74 5.52 34.80
C SER A 598 4.53 4.03 34.49
N PRO A 599 5.21 3.10 35.19
CA PRO A 599 5.02 1.66 34.97
C PRO A 599 3.58 1.19 35.21
N ALA A 600 2.87 1.83 36.13
CA ALA A 600 1.45 1.59 36.38
C ALA A 600 0.56 2.15 35.24
N GLY A 601 1.05 3.12 34.47
CA GLY A 601 0.32 3.75 33.38
C GLY A 601 -0.72 4.77 33.86
N ASP A 602 -0.56 5.29 35.07
CA ASP A 602 -1.46 6.24 35.73
C ASP A 602 -0.91 7.68 35.76
N ARG A 603 0.38 7.86 35.45
CA ARG A 603 1.05 9.16 35.46
C ARG A 603 1.94 9.32 34.23
N ILE A 604 2.17 10.57 33.84
CA ILE A 604 3.05 10.96 32.74
C ILE A 604 4.15 11.84 33.32
N ILE A 605 5.39 11.64 32.87
CA ILE A 605 6.47 12.61 33.11
C ILE A 605 6.79 13.37 31.82
N THR A 606 7.04 14.67 31.95
CA THR A 606 7.43 15.56 30.87
C THR A 606 8.93 15.88 30.90
N ARG A 607 9.49 16.33 29.77
CA ARG A 607 10.92 16.66 29.62
C ARG A 607 11.34 17.88 30.44
N ASP A 608 10.41 18.76 30.80
CA ASP A 608 10.64 19.86 31.74
C ASP A 608 10.41 19.48 33.21
N GLY A 609 10.32 18.17 33.52
CA GLY A 609 10.26 17.68 34.89
C GLY A 609 8.90 17.86 35.57
N ARG A 610 7.81 17.98 34.81
CA ARG A 610 6.44 17.94 35.34
C ARG A 610 5.94 16.50 35.36
N ILE A 611 5.12 16.19 36.37
CA ILE A 611 4.41 14.94 36.47
C ILE A 611 2.93 15.24 36.33
N LEU A 612 2.31 14.65 35.32
CA LEU A 612 0.90 14.78 35.00
C LEU A 612 0.15 13.50 35.37
N ASP A 613 -1.16 13.59 35.55
CA ASP A 613 -2.05 12.43 35.63
C ASP A 613 -2.30 11.84 34.22
N ASP A 614 -3.12 10.79 34.16
CA ASP A 614 -3.53 10.15 32.90
C ASP A 614 -4.46 11.01 32.04
N ASN A 615 -5.00 12.09 32.60
CA ASN A 615 -5.75 13.14 31.90
C ASN A 615 -4.86 14.31 31.45
N ALA A 616 -3.54 14.18 31.61
CA ALA A 616 -2.55 15.21 31.32
C ALA A 616 -2.70 16.51 32.14
N PHE A 617 -3.29 16.46 33.33
CA PHE A 617 -3.28 17.56 34.30
C PHE A 617 -2.03 17.51 35.18
N LEU A 618 -1.47 18.69 35.46
CA LEU A 618 -0.29 18.81 36.32
C LEU A 618 -0.61 18.35 37.75
N ILE A 619 0.07 17.29 38.19
CA ILE A 619 0.03 16.84 39.59
C ILE A 619 1.14 17.55 40.38
N ARG A 620 2.38 17.54 39.88
CA ARG A 620 3.56 18.01 40.61
C ARG A 620 4.74 18.32 39.69
N ARG A 621 5.80 18.93 40.24
CA ARG A 621 7.09 19.16 39.57
C ARG A 621 8.24 18.51 40.34
N LEU A 622 9.31 18.15 39.64
CA LEU A 622 10.58 17.75 40.27
C LEU A 622 11.23 18.98 40.93
N GLU A 623 11.74 18.83 42.15
CA GLU A 623 12.48 19.87 42.85
C GLU A 623 13.82 20.14 42.15
N ASP A 624 14.13 21.42 41.89
CA ASP A 624 15.48 21.84 41.50
C ASP A 624 16.10 22.70 42.61
N PRO A 625 17.12 22.20 43.34
CA PRO A 625 17.69 22.89 44.50
C PRO A 625 18.55 24.13 44.17
N PHE A 626 18.61 24.60 42.91
CA PHE A 626 19.45 25.74 42.51
C PHE A 626 18.67 26.75 41.65
N GLU A 627 17.91 27.65 42.30
CA GLU A 627 17.23 28.79 41.64
C GLU A 627 18.17 29.93 41.22
N ASP A 628 19.48 29.89 41.56
CA ASP A 628 20.39 31.06 41.51
C ASP A 628 21.37 31.12 40.31
N TYR A 629 21.35 30.20 39.34
CA TYR A 629 22.22 30.32 38.16
C TYR A 629 21.50 31.04 37.02
N GLY A 630 22.02 32.22 36.65
CA GLY A 630 21.44 33.14 35.68
C GLY A 630 21.06 32.58 34.29
N ALA A 631 20.40 33.46 33.54
CA ALA A 631 19.57 33.19 32.35
C ALA A 631 20.20 32.42 31.17
N ASP A 632 21.49 32.10 31.20
CA ASP A 632 22.18 31.31 30.15
C ASP A 632 22.30 29.81 30.48
N SER A 633 21.68 29.34 31.57
CA SER A 633 21.74 27.94 31.99
C SER A 633 20.37 27.26 32.11
N PHE A 634 19.61 27.22 31.02
CA PHE A 634 18.51 26.25 30.88
C PHE A 634 19.11 24.83 30.86
N ARG A 635 19.36 24.24 32.04
CA ARG A 635 19.80 22.85 32.13
C ARG A 635 18.60 21.94 31.95
N VAL A 636 18.28 21.70 30.68
CA VAL A 636 17.28 20.72 30.24
C VAL A 636 17.64 19.36 30.81
N PHE A 637 16.79 18.82 31.69
CA PHE A 637 16.89 17.41 32.07
C PHE A 637 16.65 16.56 30.83
N LYS A 638 17.56 15.63 30.56
CA LYS A 638 17.45 14.69 29.44
C LYS A 638 17.20 13.30 29.99
N MET A 639 16.24 12.58 29.40
CA MET A 639 15.93 11.17 29.72
C MET A 639 15.43 10.97 31.15
N HIS A 640 14.11 11.08 31.34
CA HIS A 640 13.47 10.70 32.60
C HIS A 640 13.10 9.21 32.59
N LYS A 641 13.45 8.48 33.65
CA LYS A 641 13.12 7.05 33.81
C LYS A 641 12.49 6.78 35.17
N TRP A 642 11.28 6.23 35.14
CA TRP A 642 10.60 5.73 36.32
C TRP A 642 11.27 4.46 36.84
N SER A 643 11.33 4.31 38.16
CA SER A 643 11.65 3.01 38.76
C SER A 643 10.53 2.02 38.46
N PRO A 644 10.83 0.76 38.10
CA PRO A 644 9.82 -0.23 37.77
C PRO A 644 8.97 -0.66 38.99
N ILE A 645 9.50 -0.49 40.20
CA ILE A 645 8.87 -0.98 41.45
C ILE A 645 8.73 0.09 42.53
N ARG A 646 9.45 1.23 42.42
CA ARG A 646 9.43 2.31 43.42
C ARG A 646 8.76 3.55 42.83
N ALA A 647 8.21 4.38 43.70
CA ALA A 647 7.80 5.72 43.33
C ALA A 647 9.01 6.66 43.30
N ASN A 648 9.98 6.37 42.42
CA ASN A 648 11.20 7.16 42.23
C ASN A 648 11.41 7.42 40.73
N ILE A 649 12.06 8.54 40.42
CA ILE A 649 12.45 8.92 39.06
C ILE A 649 13.94 9.23 39.03
N ILE A 650 14.60 8.85 37.93
CA ILE A 650 15.94 9.34 37.59
C ILE A 650 15.91 10.21 36.35
N ALA A 651 16.82 11.16 36.27
CA ALA A 651 17.03 11.98 35.08
C ALA A 651 18.50 12.42 34.98
N LEU A 652 18.93 12.74 33.77
CA LEU A 652 20.25 13.31 33.54
C LEU A 652 20.17 14.82 33.48
N GLN A 653 21.06 15.48 34.22
CA GLN A 653 21.28 16.90 34.10
C GLN A 653 22.54 17.15 33.31
N LYS A 654 22.42 17.91 32.22
CA LYS A 654 23.58 18.31 31.42
C LYS A 654 24.51 19.20 32.23
N GLY A 655 25.81 18.95 32.17
CA GLY A 655 26.81 19.84 32.75
C GLY A 655 26.83 21.23 32.08
N VAL A 656 27.31 22.25 32.79
CA VAL A 656 27.66 23.55 32.16
C VAL A 656 28.83 23.33 31.21
N ALA A 657 29.08 24.24 30.27
CA ALA A 657 30.27 24.20 29.41
C ALA A 657 31.56 23.99 30.26
N GLY A 658 32.19 22.82 30.11
CA GLY A 658 33.38 22.40 30.87
C GLY A 658 33.13 21.45 32.06
N GLY A 659 31.88 21.20 32.46
CA GLY A 659 31.51 20.23 33.50
C GLY A 659 30.83 18.98 32.92
N GLY A 660 31.07 17.81 33.52
CA GLY A 660 30.43 16.54 33.14
C GLY A 660 28.93 16.49 33.46
N ASP A 661 28.21 15.56 32.83
CA ASP A 661 26.79 15.32 33.10
C ASP A 661 26.60 14.66 34.49
N SER A 662 25.48 14.93 35.15
CA SER A 662 25.15 14.31 36.44
C SER A 662 23.83 13.53 36.39
N LEU A 663 23.81 12.41 37.10
CA LEU A 663 22.61 11.59 37.31
C LEU A 663 21.89 12.09 38.57
N ARG A 664 20.61 12.43 38.46
CA ARG A 664 19.77 12.88 39.58
C ARG A 664 18.61 11.94 39.83
N MET A 665 18.16 11.89 41.09
CA MET A 665 17.22 10.90 41.59
C MET A 665 16.21 11.58 42.52
N TRP A 666 14.92 11.42 42.26
CA TRP A 666 13.83 12.03 43.03
C TRP A 666 12.89 11.00 43.62
N ASP A 667 12.36 11.33 44.80
CA ASP A 667 11.30 10.59 45.49
C ASP A 667 9.94 11.20 45.12
N VAL A 668 9.05 10.36 44.61
CA VAL A 668 7.67 10.73 44.30
C VAL A 668 6.64 9.94 45.10
N SER A 669 7.06 9.19 46.12
CA SER A 669 6.16 8.42 46.99
C SER A 669 5.31 9.31 47.90
N ASN A 670 5.86 10.41 48.43
CA ASN A 670 5.12 11.33 49.27
C ASN A 670 4.32 12.32 48.41
N GLU A 671 2.99 12.20 48.45
CA GLU A 671 2.08 13.06 47.69
C GLU A 671 1.96 14.47 48.29
N ASN A 672 2.29 14.64 49.58
CA ASN A 672 2.19 15.92 50.28
C ASN A 672 3.43 16.81 50.12
N SER A 673 4.55 16.29 49.61
CA SER A 673 5.75 17.09 49.32
C SER A 673 5.71 17.66 47.90
N GLN A 674 5.48 18.97 47.80
CA GLN A 674 5.51 19.74 46.55
C GLN A 674 6.61 20.80 46.68
N PRO A 675 7.65 20.81 45.81
CA PRO A 675 7.92 19.86 44.71
C PRO A 675 8.38 18.46 45.17
N ALA A 676 8.51 17.51 44.24
CA ALA A 676 9.03 16.16 44.50
C ALA A 676 10.49 16.20 44.95
N LYS A 677 10.80 15.55 46.07
CA LYS A 677 12.07 15.74 46.78
C LYS A 677 13.25 15.14 46.01
N LEU A 678 14.33 15.91 45.85
CA LEU A 678 15.60 15.36 45.36
C LEU A 678 16.22 14.44 46.44
N ILE A 679 16.45 13.17 46.09
CA ILE A 679 17.10 12.19 46.98
C ILE A 679 18.62 12.29 46.83
N LYS A 680 19.11 12.34 45.59
CA LYS A 680 20.54 12.23 45.31
C LYS A 680 20.91 12.83 43.96
N SER A 681 22.10 13.42 43.88
CA SER A 681 22.76 13.81 42.64
C SER A 681 24.17 13.23 42.60
N VAL A 682 24.54 12.63 41.48
CA VAL A 682 25.82 11.93 41.33
C VAL A 682 26.50 12.30 40.01
N ALA A 683 27.75 12.76 40.08
CA ALA A 683 28.63 12.92 38.93
C ALA A 683 29.19 11.54 38.54
N ALA A 684 28.42 10.78 37.77
CA ALA A 684 28.76 9.38 37.50
C ALA A 684 29.92 9.22 36.52
N HIS A 685 30.00 10.08 35.51
CA HIS A 685 30.96 9.99 34.42
C HIS A 685 31.76 11.29 34.31
N ASN A 686 33.02 11.19 33.91
CA ASN A 686 33.86 12.34 33.60
C ASN A 686 33.65 12.78 32.14
N GLY A 687 32.42 13.11 31.78
CA GLY A 687 32.02 13.42 30.42
C GLY A 687 30.51 13.33 30.20
N LYS A 688 30.12 13.15 28.95
CA LYS A 688 28.71 13.02 28.55
C LYS A 688 28.16 11.67 28.98
N ILE A 689 26.95 11.65 29.56
CA ILE A 689 26.23 10.40 29.84
C ILE A 689 25.35 10.07 28.63
N TYR A 690 25.56 8.88 28.05
CA TYR A 690 24.84 8.46 26.85
C TYR A 690 23.50 7.80 27.16
N ALA A 691 23.41 7.03 28.25
CA ALA A 691 22.18 6.38 28.68
C ALA A 691 22.21 6.11 30.19
N CYS A 692 21.02 6.01 30.79
CA CYS A 692 20.83 5.56 32.16
C CYS A 692 19.50 4.79 32.31
N GLU A 693 19.47 3.78 33.17
CA GLU A 693 18.30 2.93 33.35
C GLU A 693 18.31 2.24 34.72
N TRP A 694 17.12 2.04 35.26
CA TRP A 694 16.92 1.19 36.43
C TRP A 694 17.13 -0.28 36.08
N SER A 695 17.66 -1.03 37.03
CA SER A 695 17.65 -2.48 36.92
C SER A 695 16.20 -3.01 36.95
N PRO A 696 15.93 -4.19 36.35
CA PRO A 696 14.60 -4.80 36.38
C PRO A 696 13.98 -4.92 37.77
N SER A 697 14.79 -5.23 38.79
CA SER A 697 14.32 -5.26 40.19
C SER A 697 14.07 -3.88 40.80
N GLY A 698 14.52 -2.80 40.15
CA GLY A 698 14.48 -1.42 40.64
C GLY A 698 15.38 -1.13 41.85
N GLU A 699 16.31 -2.02 42.19
CA GLU A 699 17.26 -1.83 43.29
C GLU A 699 18.54 -1.10 42.88
N ARG A 700 18.86 -1.12 41.58
CA ARG A 700 20.10 -0.54 41.04
C ARG A 700 19.80 0.38 39.86
N ILE A 701 20.75 1.25 39.54
CA ILE A 701 20.74 2.10 38.36
C ILE A 701 22.06 1.90 37.65
N ALA A 702 22.04 1.73 36.34
CA ALA A 702 23.24 1.77 35.52
C ALA A 702 23.25 3.04 34.67
N SER A 703 24.45 3.57 34.45
CA SER A 703 24.71 4.63 33.47
C SER A 703 25.96 4.30 32.67
N ILE A 704 26.04 4.83 31.45
CA ILE A 704 27.21 4.71 30.58
C ILE A 704 27.61 6.08 30.06
N GLY A 705 28.91 6.28 29.83
CA GLY A 705 29.44 7.59 29.46
C GLY A 705 30.51 7.55 28.38
N GLY A 706 30.81 8.74 27.86
CA GLY A 706 31.92 8.97 26.93
C GLY A 706 33.30 8.91 27.57
N ASP A 707 33.39 8.65 28.87
CA ASP A 707 34.65 8.40 29.58
C ASP A 707 35.11 6.93 29.50
N SER A 708 34.55 6.17 28.56
CA SER A 708 34.80 4.74 28.35
C SER A 708 34.42 3.84 29.53
N THR A 709 33.56 4.33 30.45
CA THR A 709 33.10 3.55 31.60
C THR A 709 31.59 3.36 31.62
N GLY A 710 31.16 2.27 32.25
CA GLY A 710 29.82 2.13 32.82
C GLY A 710 29.87 2.30 34.33
N VAL A 711 28.78 2.73 34.96
CA VAL A 711 28.68 2.81 36.42
C VAL A 711 27.36 2.25 36.89
N ILE A 712 27.41 1.38 37.90
CA ILE A 712 26.25 0.83 38.58
C ILE A 712 26.16 1.45 39.98
N TYR A 713 25.00 2.00 40.30
CA TYR A 713 24.64 2.53 41.60
C TYR A 713 23.63 1.61 42.27
N ASN A 714 23.90 1.23 43.51
CA ASN A 714 22.92 0.60 44.38
C ASN A 714 22.38 1.65 45.38
N PHE A 715 21.06 1.72 45.54
CA PHE A 715 20.41 2.62 46.50
C PHE A 715 20.86 2.40 47.94
N ILE A 716 21.20 1.15 48.28
CA ILE A 716 21.47 0.70 49.65
C ILE A 716 22.96 0.82 49.97
N LEU A 717 23.85 0.48 49.02
CA LEU A 717 25.28 0.33 49.30
C LEU A 717 26.09 1.63 49.19
N ASN A 718 25.51 2.71 48.67
CA ASN A 718 26.09 4.06 48.52
C ASN A 718 27.44 4.16 47.75
N ILE A 719 28.05 3.05 47.34
CA ILE A 719 29.32 2.98 46.61
C ILE A 719 29.04 2.69 45.12
N PRO A 720 29.55 3.51 44.18
CA PRO A 720 29.47 3.21 42.75
C PRO A 720 30.36 2.02 42.39
N ILE A 721 29.80 1.07 41.63
CA ILE A 721 30.57 0.01 40.98
C ILE A 721 30.92 0.52 39.58
N ARG A 722 32.21 0.78 39.33
CA ARG A 722 32.69 1.21 38.01
C ARG A 722 33.00 -0.01 37.14
N LEU A 723 32.45 -0.02 35.94
CA LEU A 723 32.71 -1.00 34.88
C LEU A 723 33.87 -0.47 34.04
N VAL A 724 35.09 -0.87 34.38
CA VAL A 724 36.33 -0.40 33.76
C VAL A 724 36.93 -1.51 32.90
N GLY A 725 37.23 -1.21 31.63
CA GLY A 725 37.84 -2.17 30.71
C GLY A 725 37.55 -1.94 29.24
N HIS A 726 36.65 -1.01 28.89
CA HIS A 726 36.53 -0.52 27.52
C HIS A 726 37.60 0.54 27.23
N THR A 727 38.09 0.59 25.98
CA THR A 727 39.09 1.58 25.53
C THR A 727 38.49 2.69 24.67
N GLY A 728 37.18 2.65 24.42
CA GLY A 728 36.43 3.66 23.67
C GLY A 728 35.09 3.97 24.33
N GLU A 729 34.39 4.98 23.82
CA GLU A 729 33.12 5.43 24.37
C GLU A 729 32.10 4.28 24.45
N VAL A 730 31.41 4.16 25.59
CA VAL A 730 30.37 3.14 25.77
C VAL A 730 29.05 3.72 25.22
N ARG A 731 28.53 3.11 24.16
CA ARG A 731 27.39 3.63 23.37
C ARG A 731 26.05 3.02 23.78
N SER A 732 26.06 1.79 24.28
CA SER A 732 24.84 1.05 24.63
C SER A 732 25.05 0.16 25.85
N PHE A 733 23.98 -0.10 26.60
CA PHE A 733 23.99 -1.10 27.67
C PHE A 733 22.62 -1.75 27.85
N ALA A 734 22.58 -2.92 28.46
CA ALA A 734 21.35 -3.64 28.81
C ALA A 734 21.51 -4.43 30.12
N TRP A 735 20.44 -4.51 30.90
CA TRP A 735 20.37 -5.37 32.09
C TRP A 735 19.94 -6.79 31.73
N SER A 736 20.52 -7.80 32.38
CA SER A 736 19.97 -9.15 32.34
C SER A 736 18.76 -9.26 33.26
N ALA A 737 17.88 -10.22 32.98
CA ALA A 737 16.82 -10.59 33.91
C ALA A 737 17.39 -10.96 35.29
N GLY A 738 16.74 -10.50 36.36
CA GLY A 738 17.17 -10.73 37.74
C GLY A 738 18.44 -9.99 38.16
N ASP A 739 18.81 -8.91 37.48
CA ASP A 739 19.89 -7.98 37.84
C ASP A 739 21.29 -8.59 37.93
N ARG A 740 21.50 -9.80 37.41
CA ARG A 740 22.78 -10.52 37.58
C ARG A 740 23.91 -9.89 36.78
N TYR A 741 23.62 -9.47 35.54
CA TYR A 741 24.62 -8.96 34.62
C TYR A 741 24.19 -7.63 33.98
N VAL A 742 25.18 -6.86 33.55
CA VAL A 742 25.03 -5.72 32.63
C VAL A 742 25.84 -6.03 31.38
N ALA A 743 25.29 -5.83 30.20
CA ALA A 743 26.02 -5.85 28.95
C ALA A 743 26.30 -4.43 28.50
N THR A 744 27.47 -4.16 27.91
CA THR A 744 27.84 -2.87 27.34
C THR A 744 28.39 -3.06 25.93
N GLY A 745 28.12 -2.11 25.03
CA GLY A 745 28.72 -2.02 23.69
C GLY A 745 29.51 -0.71 23.55
N SER A 746 30.68 -0.77 22.91
CA SER A 746 31.62 0.35 22.84
C SER A 746 32.17 0.59 21.42
N GLU A 747 32.70 1.79 21.21
CA GLU A 747 33.50 2.16 20.05
C GLU A 747 34.85 1.43 19.97
N ASP A 748 35.26 0.69 21.00
CA ASP A 748 36.44 -0.18 20.95
C ASP A 748 36.21 -1.52 20.22
N TYR A 749 35.06 -1.65 19.55
CA TYR A 749 34.67 -2.82 18.76
C TYR A 749 34.36 -4.05 19.60
N SER A 750 34.14 -3.88 20.90
CA SER A 750 33.75 -4.98 21.78
C SER A 750 32.41 -4.74 22.47
N ALA A 751 31.72 -5.85 22.76
CA ALA A 751 30.67 -5.90 23.75
C ALA A 751 31.17 -6.67 24.99
N LYS A 752 30.87 -6.20 26.19
CA LYS A 752 31.30 -6.84 27.44
C LYS A 752 30.11 -7.14 28.33
N ILE A 753 30.13 -8.30 28.99
CA ILE A 753 29.20 -8.64 30.07
C ILE A 753 29.91 -8.49 31.40
N TRP A 754 29.30 -7.76 32.31
CA TRP A 754 29.78 -7.43 33.64
C TRP A 754 28.90 -8.08 34.69
N GLN A 755 29.51 -8.60 35.74
CA GLN A 755 28.78 -8.97 36.94
C GLN A 755 28.33 -7.71 37.68
N SER A 756 27.02 -7.57 37.90
CA SER A 756 26.48 -6.33 38.44
C SER A 756 26.89 -6.05 39.89
N GLY A 757 27.27 -7.10 40.64
CA GLY A 757 27.57 -7.04 42.07
C GLY A 757 28.98 -6.54 42.42
N ASN A 758 29.95 -6.75 41.52
CA ASN A 758 31.36 -6.37 41.75
C ASN A 758 31.99 -5.62 40.56
N GLY A 759 31.32 -5.58 39.41
CA GLY A 759 31.83 -4.91 38.21
C GLY A 759 32.92 -5.67 37.46
N GLU A 760 33.10 -6.96 37.74
CA GLU A 760 34.07 -7.78 37.02
C GLU A 760 33.56 -8.17 35.63
N ILE A 761 34.47 -8.19 34.65
CA ILE A 761 34.18 -8.67 33.30
C ILE A 761 33.99 -10.18 33.36
N LYS A 762 32.78 -10.65 33.06
CA LYS A 762 32.51 -12.07 32.85
C LYS A 762 33.02 -12.53 31.49
N ARG A 763 32.74 -11.74 30.44
CA ARG A 763 33.10 -12.05 29.05
C ARG A 763 33.24 -10.80 28.19
N THR A 764 34.08 -10.91 27.17
CA THR A 764 34.21 -9.94 26.08
C THR A 764 33.86 -10.63 24.76
N TYR A 765 33.12 -9.93 23.90
CA TYR A 765 32.68 -10.35 22.58
C TYR A 765 33.21 -9.35 21.57
N GLU A 766 34.02 -9.82 20.63
CA GLU A 766 34.66 -8.97 19.62
C GLU A 766 33.74 -8.79 18.40
N HIS A 767 33.74 -7.59 17.84
CA HIS A 767 33.06 -7.20 16.61
C HIS A 767 34.04 -6.62 15.58
N GLY A 768 33.60 -6.52 14.32
CA GLY A 768 34.43 -5.93 13.26
C GLY A 768 34.44 -4.40 13.26
N SER A 769 33.59 -3.77 14.08
CA SER A 769 33.45 -2.31 14.18
C SER A 769 32.70 -1.95 15.49
N ALA A 770 32.46 -0.66 15.72
CA ALA A 770 31.82 -0.13 16.92
C ALA A 770 30.47 -0.81 17.21
N VAL A 771 30.24 -1.18 18.46
CA VAL A 771 28.99 -1.83 18.93
C VAL A 771 28.05 -0.77 19.49
N ASP A 772 27.05 -0.41 18.70
CA ASP A 772 26.09 0.66 19.02
C ASP A 772 24.80 0.13 19.70
N ALA A 773 24.58 -1.20 19.74
CA ALA A 773 23.39 -1.80 20.33
C ALA A 773 23.67 -3.14 21.04
N VAL A 774 23.13 -3.32 22.25
CA VAL A 774 23.13 -4.59 23.00
C VAL A 774 21.76 -4.85 23.64
N ALA A 775 21.32 -6.11 23.71
CA ALA A 775 20.05 -6.49 24.37
C ALA A 775 20.10 -7.92 24.91
N PHE A 776 19.57 -8.16 26.11
CA PHE A 776 19.39 -9.51 26.66
C PHE A 776 18.01 -10.09 26.30
N SER A 777 17.93 -11.41 26.15
CA SER A 777 16.65 -12.12 26.18
C SER A 777 16.02 -12.07 27.58
N LEU A 778 14.70 -12.20 27.66
CA LEU A 778 13.96 -12.08 28.92
C LEU A 778 14.34 -13.14 29.96
N ASP A 779 14.84 -14.30 29.51
CA ASP A 779 15.36 -15.37 30.37
C ASP A 779 16.84 -15.20 30.73
N GLY A 780 17.51 -14.17 30.18
CA GLY A 780 18.93 -13.87 30.38
C GLY A 780 19.90 -14.85 29.72
N ARG A 781 19.42 -15.79 28.90
CA ARG A 781 20.25 -16.83 28.28
C ARG A 781 20.98 -16.36 27.04
N LEU A 782 20.40 -15.41 26.30
CA LEU A 782 20.92 -14.89 25.05
C LEU A 782 21.29 -13.41 25.19
N LEU A 783 22.37 -13.03 24.51
CA LEU A 783 22.75 -11.64 24.29
C LEU A 783 22.75 -11.38 22.79
N ALA A 784 22.01 -10.36 22.35
CA ALA A 784 22.11 -9.82 21.00
C ALA A 784 23.00 -8.58 21.00
N THR A 785 23.91 -8.49 20.04
CA THR A 785 24.81 -7.33 19.85
C THR A 785 24.79 -6.89 18.39
N GLY A 786 24.86 -5.59 18.13
CA GLY A 786 24.85 -5.04 16.78
C GLY A 786 25.53 -3.69 16.72
N GLY A 787 26.04 -3.32 15.54
CA GLY A 787 26.80 -2.09 15.41
C GLY A 787 27.07 -1.67 13.98
N ARG A 788 28.20 -1.02 13.76
CA ARG A 788 28.60 -0.44 12.46
C ARG A 788 29.17 -1.46 11.47
N ASP A 789 29.30 -2.72 11.89
CA ASP A 789 29.60 -3.85 11.00
C ASP A 789 28.34 -4.39 10.29
N ASN A 790 27.18 -3.73 10.48
CA ASN A 790 25.87 -4.02 9.89
C ASN A 790 25.25 -5.37 10.29
N GLY A 791 26.01 -6.21 10.99
CA GLY A 791 25.58 -7.52 11.45
C GLY A 791 25.02 -7.47 12.87
N ILE A 792 24.09 -8.39 13.15
CA ILE A 792 23.62 -8.64 14.52
C ILE A 792 24.13 -10.01 14.94
N LYS A 793 24.79 -10.12 16.08
CA LYS A 793 25.32 -11.38 16.61
C LYS A 793 24.50 -11.81 17.81
N ILE A 794 24.16 -13.09 17.86
CA ILE A 794 23.43 -13.72 18.97
C ILE A 794 24.39 -14.65 19.70
N TRP A 795 24.58 -14.39 20.99
CA TRP A 795 25.53 -15.10 21.84
C TRP A 795 24.79 -15.83 22.94
N GLU A 796 25.26 -17.03 23.27
CA GLU A 796 24.86 -17.68 24.50
C GLU A 796 25.65 -17.07 25.68
N VAL A 797 24.93 -16.55 26.67
CA VAL A 797 25.50 -15.78 27.77
C VAL A 797 26.38 -16.62 28.68
N GLU A 798 26.08 -17.91 28.88
CA GLU A 798 26.80 -18.80 29.82
C GLU A 798 28.02 -19.50 29.21
N THR A 799 28.00 -19.82 27.92
CA THR A 799 29.16 -20.41 27.24
C THR A 799 30.01 -19.36 26.52
N GLY A 800 29.44 -18.23 26.15
CA GLY A 800 30.06 -17.24 25.28
C GLY A 800 30.05 -17.64 23.81
N LYS A 801 29.39 -18.75 23.46
CA LYS A 801 29.34 -19.26 22.08
C LYS A 801 28.52 -18.31 21.21
N LEU A 802 29.08 -17.94 20.06
CA LEU A 802 28.32 -17.31 18.98
C LEU A 802 27.34 -18.34 18.42
N LEU A 803 26.04 -18.10 18.58
CA LEU A 803 24.99 -18.98 18.08
C LEU A 803 24.65 -18.64 16.63
N ARG A 804 24.45 -17.36 16.32
CA ARG A 804 24.09 -16.89 14.97
C ARG A 804 24.64 -15.50 14.69
N THR A 805 24.85 -15.21 13.40
CA THR A 805 24.99 -13.83 12.89
C THR A 805 23.83 -13.58 11.93
N LEU A 806 23.01 -12.58 12.23
CA LEU A 806 21.88 -12.13 11.40
C LEU A 806 22.38 -11.02 10.49
N ILE A 807 22.37 -11.29 9.19
CA ILE A 807 22.86 -10.38 8.16
C ILE A 807 21.66 -9.89 7.35
N GLY A 808 21.56 -8.57 7.15
CA GLY A 808 20.55 -8.04 6.24
C GLY A 808 20.41 -6.52 6.27
N HIS A 809 20.71 -5.86 7.39
CA HIS A 809 20.81 -4.40 7.40
C HIS A 809 21.93 -3.93 6.48
N THR A 810 21.70 -2.85 5.73
CA THR A 810 22.71 -2.29 4.81
C THR A 810 23.52 -1.15 5.41
N ASN A 811 23.24 -0.80 6.67
CA ASN A 811 23.94 0.22 7.44
C ASN A 811 23.87 -0.10 8.95
N SER A 812 24.56 0.72 9.75
CA SER A 812 24.78 0.52 11.19
C SER A 812 23.49 0.22 11.95
N VAL A 813 23.52 -0.82 12.77
CA VAL A 813 22.43 -1.21 13.68
C VAL A 813 22.46 -0.30 14.89
N LEU A 814 21.35 0.38 15.18
CA LEU A 814 21.26 1.41 16.22
C LEU A 814 20.63 0.91 17.52
N THR A 815 19.62 0.04 17.44
CA THR A 815 18.93 -0.49 18.62
C THR A 815 18.52 -1.94 18.39
N LEU A 816 18.41 -2.69 19.49
CA LEU A 816 17.99 -4.09 19.53
C LEU A 816 16.98 -4.29 20.66
N GLY A 817 16.02 -5.21 20.50
CA GLY A 817 15.08 -5.56 21.57
C GLY A 817 14.43 -6.93 21.38
N PHE A 818 14.48 -7.79 22.40
CA PHE A 818 13.77 -9.07 22.34
C PHE A 818 12.25 -8.88 22.52
N SER A 819 11.47 -9.73 21.87
CA SER A 819 10.04 -9.84 22.14
C SER A 819 9.79 -10.42 23.55
N PRO A 820 8.64 -10.15 24.18
CA PRO A 820 8.31 -10.65 25.51
C PRO A 820 8.42 -12.18 25.65
N GLU A 821 8.06 -12.92 24.60
CA GLU A 821 8.18 -14.37 24.56
C GLU A 821 9.61 -14.88 24.30
N GLY A 822 10.56 -13.99 23.99
CA GLY A 822 11.98 -14.29 23.80
C GLY A 822 12.35 -14.95 22.47
N ARG A 823 11.37 -15.18 21.59
CA ARG A 823 11.55 -15.91 20.32
C ARG A 823 11.92 -15.00 19.15
N ARG A 824 11.70 -13.69 19.27
CA ARG A 824 11.95 -12.70 18.23
C ARG A 824 12.86 -11.59 18.72
N LEU A 825 13.56 -10.99 17.78
CA LEU A 825 14.39 -9.82 18.00
C LEU A 825 13.97 -8.71 17.05
N ILE A 826 13.81 -7.49 17.54
CA ILE A 826 13.69 -6.31 16.70
C ILE A 826 15.03 -5.60 16.58
N SER A 827 15.33 -5.06 15.40
CA SER A 827 16.47 -4.18 15.19
C SER A 827 16.09 -2.94 14.39
N THR A 828 16.77 -1.83 14.64
CA THR A 828 16.64 -0.60 13.83
C THR A 828 17.99 -0.22 13.23
N SER A 829 17.99 0.41 12.06
CA SER A 829 19.24 0.79 11.38
C SER A 829 19.15 2.17 10.71
N ILE A 830 20.33 2.75 10.45
CA ILE A 830 20.51 3.95 9.62
C ILE A 830 19.99 3.73 8.19
N ASP A 831 19.90 2.48 7.71
CA ASP A 831 19.34 2.12 6.40
C ASP A 831 17.84 2.45 6.23
N SER A 832 17.25 3.08 7.26
CA SER A 832 15.85 3.50 7.30
C SER A 832 14.87 2.32 7.38
N THR A 833 15.34 1.19 7.90
CA THR A 833 14.53 0.00 8.15
C THR A 833 14.52 -0.39 9.63
N VAL A 834 13.42 -1.01 10.03
CA VAL A 834 13.28 -1.77 11.27
C VAL A 834 13.02 -3.22 10.87
N ARG A 835 13.67 -4.18 11.52
CA ARG A 835 13.62 -5.59 11.12
C ARG A 835 13.21 -6.47 12.30
N ILE A 836 12.32 -7.44 12.09
CA ILE A 836 12.03 -8.51 13.07
C ILE A 836 12.69 -9.81 12.65
N TRP A 837 13.50 -10.39 13.52
CA TRP A 837 14.22 -11.64 13.32
C TRP A 837 13.61 -12.75 14.17
N ASP A 838 13.40 -13.92 13.59
CA ASP A 838 13.05 -15.13 14.33
C ASP A 838 14.33 -15.83 14.80
N ILE A 839 14.51 -15.98 16.12
CA ILE A 839 15.72 -16.53 16.73
C ILE A 839 15.71 -18.06 16.73
N ASP A 840 14.52 -18.67 16.70
CA ASP A 840 14.32 -20.12 16.74
C ASP A 840 14.44 -20.76 15.35
N SER A 841 14.37 -19.98 14.27
CA SER A 841 14.51 -20.49 12.90
C SER A 841 15.88 -21.13 12.67
N THR A 842 15.90 -22.36 12.15
CA THR A 842 17.11 -23.16 11.92
C THR A 842 17.90 -22.76 10.66
N GLU A 843 17.46 -21.75 9.91
CA GLU A 843 18.14 -21.24 8.70
C GLU A 843 19.27 -20.24 9.01
N ILE A 844 20.41 -20.38 8.34
CA ILE A 844 21.47 -19.36 8.32
C ILE A 844 21.00 -18.23 7.41
N GLN A 845 20.69 -17.06 7.97
CA GLN A 845 20.36 -15.86 7.18
C GLN A 845 21.65 -15.18 6.69
N GLN A 846 22.05 -15.48 5.46
CA GLN A 846 23.15 -14.83 4.77
C GLN A 846 22.63 -14.23 3.46
N VAL A 847 22.55 -12.91 3.37
CA VAL A 847 22.33 -12.20 2.09
C VAL A 847 23.54 -11.31 1.86
N ILE A 848 24.35 -11.66 0.86
CA ILE A 848 25.38 -10.80 0.28
C ILE A 848 24.83 -10.35 -1.08
N SER A 849 24.64 -9.06 -1.29
CA SER A 849 24.76 -8.52 -2.66
C SER A 849 25.09 -7.03 -2.64
N GLU A 850 26.29 -6.70 -3.11
CA GLU A 850 26.65 -5.39 -3.60
C GLU A 850 26.09 -5.26 -5.04
N ASN A 851 25.15 -4.33 -5.29
CA ASN A 851 25.03 -3.53 -6.52
C ASN A 851 23.74 -2.69 -6.54
N VAL A 852 23.89 -1.41 -6.91
CA VAL A 852 22.87 -0.36 -7.03
C VAL A 852 21.93 -0.64 -8.20
N TRP A 853 20.60 -0.45 -8.06
CA TRP A 853 19.66 -0.58 -9.18
C TRP A 853 18.86 0.69 -9.48
N LYS A 854 18.83 1.05 -10.77
CA LYS A 854 17.93 2.00 -11.45
C LYS A 854 16.75 1.23 -12.06
N ILE A 855 15.56 1.83 -12.20
CA ILE A 855 14.33 1.18 -12.72
C ILE A 855 14.21 1.40 -14.25
N GLU A 856 14.01 0.33 -15.02
CA GLU A 856 13.74 0.32 -16.48
C GLU A 856 12.29 -0.13 -16.76
N GLN A 857 11.63 0.42 -17.79
CA GLN A 857 10.24 0.10 -18.15
C GLN A 857 10.10 -1.20 -18.98
N PRO A 858 8.96 -1.93 -18.90
CA PRO A 858 8.70 -3.15 -19.68
C PRO A 858 8.66 -2.91 -21.21
N GLN A 859 9.23 -3.83 -22.01
CA GLN A 859 9.20 -3.79 -23.48
C GLN A 859 8.52 -5.06 -24.04
N LEU A 860 7.41 -4.93 -24.76
CA LEU A 860 6.63 -6.06 -25.30
C LEU A 860 6.37 -5.93 -26.81
N GLN A 861 6.39 -7.06 -27.53
CA GLN A 861 6.02 -7.16 -28.96
C GLN A 861 4.70 -7.97 -29.10
N THR A 862 3.78 -7.49 -29.94
CA THR A 862 2.45 -8.09 -30.21
C THR A 862 2.11 -8.11 -31.71
N ASN A 863 1.45 -9.17 -32.20
CA ASN A 863 1.06 -9.33 -33.61
C ASN A 863 -0.47 -9.50 -33.76
N GLU A 864 -1.06 -8.95 -34.82
CA GLU A 864 -2.49 -9.18 -35.14
C GLU A 864 -2.74 -10.64 -35.57
N ILE A 865 -3.92 -11.17 -35.22
CA ILE A 865 -4.27 -12.59 -35.42
C ILE A 865 -5.59 -12.70 -36.18
N ASP A 866 -5.54 -13.31 -37.37
CA ASP A 866 -6.72 -13.58 -38.20
C ASP A 866 -6.99 -15.08 -38.33
N PHE A 867 -8.17 -15.51 -37.86
CA PHE A 867 -8.65 -16.88 -37.89
C PHE A 867 -9.19 -17.30 -39.25
N GLN A 868 -9.34 -16.35 -40.19
CA GLN A 868 -9.92 -16.57 -41.51
C GLN A 868 -11.37 -17.10 -41.40
N GLN A 869 -11.84 -17.79 -42.44
CA GLN A 869 -13.21 -18.31 -42.48
C GLN A 869 -13.35 -19.59 -41.65
N VAL A 870 -14.36 -19.62 -40.77
CA VAL A 870 -14.67 -20.74 -39.87
C VAL A 870 -16.16 -21.06 -39.96
N GLN A 871 -16.49 -22.35 -40.09
CA GLN A 871 -17.87 -22.79 -40.25
C GLN A 871 -18.72 -22.41 -39.03
N PHE A 872 -19.91 -21.87 -39.28
CA PHE A 872 -20.88 -21.49 -38.27
C PHE A 872 -21.32 -22.72 -37.46
N GLY A 873 -21.13 -22.65 -36.14
CA GLY A 873 -21.44 -23.75 -35.21
C GLY A 873 -20.24 -24.64 -34.87
N SER A 874 -19.14 -24.59 -35.62
CA SER A 874 -17.87 -25.21 -35.26
C SER A 874 -16.88 -24.18 -34.70
N ALA A 875 -15.79 -24.67 -34.10
CA ALA A 875 -14.75 -23.85 -33.51
C ALA A 875 -13.42 -24.15 -34.20
N LYS A 876 -12.59 -23.11 -34.37
CA LYS A 876 -11.22 -23.24 -34.85
C LYS A 876 -10.27 -22.78 -33.76
N ASP A 877 -9.43 -23.70 -33.32
CA ASP A 877 -8.36 -23.43 -32.38
C ASP A 877 -7.10 -23.07 -33.17
N SER A 878 -6.38 -22.04 -32.73
CA SER A 878 -5.09 -21.68 -33.31
C SER A 878 -4.09 -21.40 -32.20
N VAL A 879 -2.94 -22.07 -32.32
CA VAL A 879 -1.81 -21.89 -31.42
C VAL A 879 -0.96 -20.75 -31.94
N VAL A 880 -1.06 -19.58 -31.31
CA VAL A 880 -0.34 -18.38 -31.71
C VAL A 880 0.98 -18.31 -30.96
N GLN A 881 2.07 -18.59 -31.67
CA GLN A 881 3.41 -18.51 -31.10
C GLN A 881 3.82 -17.06 -30.84
N ASN A 882 4.43 -16.83 -29.67
CA ASN A 882 4.83 -15.48 -29.23
C ASN A 882 3.66 -14.49 -29.23
N PHE A 883 2.49 -14.92 -28.77
CA PHE A 883 1.29 -14.08 -28.61
C PHE A 883 1.62 -12.77 -27.87
N VAL A 884 2.48 -12.85 -26.84
CA VAL A 884 3.17 -11.72 -26.22
C VAL A 884 4.62 -12.13 -26.01
N LYS A 885 5.58 -11.28 -26.40
CA LYS A 885 7.01 -11.51 -26.17
C LYS A 885 7.67 -10.35 -25.44
N ASN A 886 8.44 -10.66 -24.40
CA ASN A 886 9.24 -9.68 -23.67
C ASN A 886 10.58 -9.47 -24.39
N THR A 887 10.77 -8.27 -24.94
CA THR A 887 12.00 -7.88 -25.63
C THR A 887 12.94 -7.06 -24.75
N GLY A 888 12.55 -6.78 -23.50
CA GLY A 888 13.36 -6.07 -22.51
C GLY A 888 14.37 -6.96 -21.80
N THR A 889 15.18 -6.35 -20.93
CA THR A 889 16.29 -6.99 -20.17
C THR A 889 15.87 -7.53 -18.81
N ARG A 890 14.61 -7.31 -18.38
CA ARG A 890 14.08 -7.78 -17.10
C ARG A 890 12.76 -8.55 -17.23
N PRO A 891 12.45 -9.44 -16.27
CA PRO A 891 11.21 -10.21 -16.31
C PRO A 891 10.00 -9.29 -16.09
N VAL A 892 8.95 -9.47 -16.90
CA VAL A 892 7.75 -8.61 -16.91
C VAL A 892 6.55 -9.43 -16.47
N LEU A 893 5.83 -8.98 -15.42
CA LEU A 893 4.59 -9.61 -14.99
C LEU A 893 3.44 -9.18 -15.90
N ILE A 894 2.90 -10.12 -16.67
CA ILE A 894 1.60 -9.96 -17.30
C ILE A 894 0.54 -10.25 -16.24
N ASP A 895 -0.14 -9.21 -15.75
CA ASP A 895 -1.16 -9.29 -14.70
C ASP A 895 -2.37 -10.12 -15.13
N SER A 896 -2.85 -9.88 -16.36
CA SER A 896 -3.91 -10.66 -17.00
C SER A 896 -4.00 -10.33 -18.49
N ILE A 897 -4.60 -11.23 -19.28
CA ILE A 897 -4.99 -10.94 -20.66
C ILE A 897 -6.52 -11.05 -20.73
N ARG A 898 -7.20 -10.11 -21.38
CA ARG A 898 -8.67 -10.11 -21.46
C ARG A 898 -9.13 -9.82 -22.86
N ILE A 899 -9.94 -10.70 -23.45
CA ILE A 899 -10.60 -10.45 -24.72
C ILE A 899 -11.81 -9.55 -24.46
N GLN A 900 -11.85 -8.39 -25.11
CA GLN A 900 -12.93 -7.40 -24.95
C GLN A 900 -13.10 -6.54 -26.21
N GLY A 901 -14.31 -6.00 -26.39
CA GLY A 901 -14.66 -5.15 -27.54
C GLY A 901 -15.03 -5.94 -28.80
N GLY A 902 -15.81 -5.32 -29.69
CA GLY A 902 -16.31 -5.97 -30.92
C GLY A 902 -17.28 -7.12 -30.61
N ASN A 903 -16.87 -8.35 -30.92
CA ASN A 903 -17.57 -9.62 -30.73
C ASN A 903 -16.78 -10.57 -29.81
N PRO A 904 -16.53 -10.22 -28.54
CA PRO A 904 -15.67 -11.01 -27.65
C PRO A 904 -16.22 -12.41 -27.35
N GLU A 905 -17.54 -12.61 -27.43
CA GLU A 905 -18.20 -13.90 -27.27
C GLU A 905 -17.80 -14.96 -28.32
N ASP A 906 -17.30 -14.51 -29.47
CA ASP A 906 -16.87 -15.41 -30.55
C ASP A 906 -15.42 -15.88 -30.38
N PHE A 907 -14.66 -15.30 -29.45
CA PHE A 907 -13.25 -15.62 -29.21
C PHE A 907 -13.05 -16.04 -27.75
N SER A 908 -12.33 -17.15 -27.55
CA SER A 908 -11.99 -17.62 -26.21
C SER A 908 -10.56 -18.15 -26.18
N ALA A 909 -9.93 -18.24 -25.02
CA ALA A 909 -8.65 -18.93 -24.89
C ALA A 909 -8.84 -20.20 -24.07
N THR A 910 -8.42 -21.33 -24.64
CA THR A 910 -8.65 -22.67 -24.08
C THR A 910 -7.84 -22.91 -22.81
N ASN A 911 -6.67 -22.26 -22.65
CA ASN A 911 -5.79 -22.41 -21.49
C ASN A 911 -5.91 -21.33 -20.41
N GLY A 912 -6.89 -20.42 -20.54
CA GLY A 912 -7.17 -19.38 -19.55
C GLY A 912 -6.09 -18.29 -19.47
N PHE A 913 -6.53 -17.04 -19.36
CA PHE A 913 -5.63 -15.89 -19.24
C PHE A 913 -5.29 -15.58 -17.78
N SER A 914 -4.57 -16.49 -17.12
CA SER A 914 -4.02 -16.24 -15.77
C SER A 914 -2.71 -15.47 -15.88
N GLY A 915 -2.48 -14.54 -14.94
CA GLY A 915 -1.28 -13.71 -14.90
C GLY A 915 0.00 -14.53 -14.76
N PHE A 916 1.07 -14.08 -15.41
CA PHE A 916 2.29 -14.85 -15.62
C PHE A 916 3.47 -13.93 -15.87
N MET A 917 4.66 -14.35 -15.46
CA MET A 917 5.90 -13.63 -15.73
C MET A 917 6.47 -14.05 -17.08
N LEU A 918 6.92 -13.08 -17.89
CA LEU A 918 7.70 -13.30 -19.10
C LEU A 918 9.14 -12.87 -18.88
N GLN A 919 10.10 -13.80 -19.00
CA GLN A 919 11.53 -13.48 -18.87
C GLN A 919 12.06 -12.68 -20.08
N PRO A 920 13.21 -12.00 -19.96
CA PRO A 920 13.88 -11.31 -21.08
C PRO A 920 14.08 -12.22 -22.29
N GLY A 921 13.55 -11.83 -23.46
CA GLY A 921 13.61 -12.60 -24.69
C GLY A 921 12.62 -13.76 -24.78
N GLU A 922 11.89 -14.07 -23.71
CA GLU A 922 10.87 -15.12 -23.68
C GLU A 922 9.56 -14.60 -24.29
N GLY A 923 8.88 -15.46 -25.04
CA GLY A 923 7.54 -15.21 -25.56
C GLY A 923 6.61 -16.32 -25.18
N ARG A 924 5.35 -15.98 -24.90
CA ARG A 924 4.33 -16.96 -24.52
C ARG A 924 3.46 -17.28 -25.71
N THR A 925 3.36 -18.55 -26.00
CA THR A 925 2.41 -19.09 -26.97
C THR A 925 1.06 -19.25 -26.28
N VAL A 926 -0.01 -18.79 -26.93
CA VAL A 926 -1.37 -18.93 -26.42
C VAL A 926 -2.23 -19.59 -27.49
N GLU A 927 -3.03 -20.56 -27.06
CA GLU A 927 -4.05 -21.15 -27.90
C GLU A 927 -5.34 -20.35 -27.73
N VAL A 928 -5.78 -19.76 -28.84
CA VAL A 928 -6.98 -18.96 -28.91
C VAL A 928 -7.94 -19.67 -29.87
N GLN A 929 -9.19 -19.79 -29.44
CA GLN A 929 -10.30 -20.40 -30.16
C GLN A 929 -11.17 -19.29 -30.74
N PHE A 930 -11.53 -19.42 -32.02
CA PHE A 930 -12.60 -18.65 -32.64
C PHE A 930 -13.80 -19.56 -32.95
N LYS A 931 -14.95 -19.26 -32.36
CA LYS A 931 -16.22 -19.96 -32.54
C LYS A 931 -17.31 -18.93 -32.89
N PRO A 932 -17.55 -18.67 -34.18
CA PRO A 932 -18.49 -17.62 -34.59
C PRO A 932 -19.93 -17.96 -34.15
N THR A 933 -20.52 -17.11 -33.31
CA THR A 933 -21.92 -17.23 -32.86
C THR A 933 -22.93 -16.71 -33.88
N LYS A 934 -22.45 -16.03 -34.94
CA LYS A 934 -23.25 -15.56 -36.09
C LYS A 934 -22.40 -15.52 -37.38
N VAL A 935 -23.03 -15.78 -38.54
CA VAL A 935 -22.41 -15.69 -39.88
C VAL A 935 -21.99 -14.25 -40.19
N GLY A 936 -20.85 -14.05 -40.87
CA GLY A 936 -20.23 -12.76 -41.21
C GLY A 936 -18.93 -12.47 -40.43
N LYS A 937 -18.26 -11.35 -40.78
CA LYS A 937 -17.00 -10.92 -40.15
C LYS A 937 -17.17 -10.61 -38.66
N ARG A 938 -16.22 -11.07 -37.86
CA ARG A 938 -16.13 -10.91 -36.40
C ARG A 938 -14.76 -10.40 -36.03
N ASN A 939 -14.70 -9.46 -35.09
CA ASN A 939 -13.44 -8.96 -34.55
C ASN A 939 -13.53 -8.71 -33.05
N SER A 940 -12.41 -8.80 -32.37
CA SER A 940 -12.29 -8.46 -30.94
C SER A 940 -10.85 -8.07 -30.62
N VAL A 941 -10.57 -7.63 -29.39
CA VAL A 941 -9.23 -7.24 -28.96
C VAL A 941 -8.85 -7.98 -27.68
N ALA A 942 -7.72 -8.69 -27.69
CA ALA A 942 -7.10 -9.24 -26.49
C ALA A 942 -6.20 -8.17 -25.85
N GLN A 943 -6.58 -7.68 -24.67
CA GLN A 943 -5.84 -6.68 -23.91
C GLN A 943 -4.93 -7.32 -22.88
N VAL A 944 -3.63 -7.04 -22.98
CA VAL A 944 -2.57 -7.58 -22.12
C VAL A 944 -2.22 -6.53 -21.07
N TYR A 945 -2.49 -6.82 -19.81
CA TYR A 945 -2.26 -5.90 -18.69
C TYR A 945 -0.93 -6.20 -17.99
N VAL A 946 -0.12 -5.17 -17.76
CA VAL A 946 1.23 -5.26 -17.17
C VAL A 946 1.49 -4.06 -16.28
N SER A 947 1.59 -4.29 -14.97
CA SER A 947 1.88 -3.26 -13.98
C SER A 947 1.01 -1.99 -14.14
N GLY A 948 -0.26 -2.17 -14.55
CA GLY A 948 -1.22 -1.09 -14.78
C GLY A 948 -1.31 -0.50 -16.21
N TYR A 949 -0.46 -0.93 -17.16
CA TYR A 949 -0.53 -0.55 -18.58
C TYR A 949 -1.22 -1.65 -19.42
N ALA A 950 -1.91 -1.29 -20.50
CA ALA A 950 -2.63 -2.23 -21.35
C ALA A 950 -2.12 -2.21 -22.80
N PHE A 951 -1.77 -3.38 -23.35
CA PHE A 951 -1.27 -3.57 -24.71
C PHE A 951 -2.28 -4.36 -25.55
N PRO A 952 -2.88 -3.75 -26.60
CA PRO A 952 -3.94 -4.38 -27.39
C PRO A 952 -3.41 -5.31 -28.49
N ILE A 953 -4.06 -6.46 -28.68
CA ILE A 953 -3.83 -7.39 -29.77
C ILE A 953 -5.14 -7.62 -30.53
N LEU A 954 -5.17 -7.33 -31.83
CA LEU A 954 -6.38 -7.47 -32.63
C LEU A 954 -6.62 -8.94 -33.02
N LEU A 955 -7.85 -9.41 -32.80
CA LEU A 955 -8.35 -10.71 -33.22
C LEU A 955 -9.43 -10.53 -34.31
N SER A 956 -9.35 -11.25 -35.41
CA SER A 956 -10.37 -11.25 -36.46
C SER A 956 -10.69 -12.66 -36.96
N GLY A 957 -11.88 -12.84 -37.53
CA GLY A 957 -12.29 -14.08 -38.18
C GLY A 957 -13.64 -13.89 -38.88
N GLU A 958 -14.05 -14.82 -39.73
CA GLU A 958 -15.34 -14.73 -40.43
C GLU A 958 -16.14 -16.03 -40.27
N GLY A 959 -17.36 -15.92 -39.73
CA GLY A 959 -18.28 -17.05 -39.64
C GLY A 959 -18.94 -17.31 -40.99
N VAL A 960 -18.84 -18.53 -41.51
CA VAL A 960 -19.34 -18.90 -42.85
C VAL A 960 -20.23 -20.13 -42.77
N LEU A 961 -21.23 -20.26 -43.64
CA LEU A 961 -21.93 -21.53 -43.84
C LEU A 961 -21.08 -22.43 -44.75
N THR A 962 -21.17 -23.75 -44.65
CA THR A 962 -20.44 -24.65 -45.57
C THR A 962 -21.38 -25.67 -46.17
N ALA A 963 -21.14 -26.09 -47.41
CA ALA A 963 -21.96 -27.12 -48.02
C ALA A 963 -21.15 -28.40 -48.20
N GLU A 964 -21.78 -29.56 -48.00
CA GLU A 964 -21.17 -30.84 -48.34
C GLU A 964 -21.48 -31.16 -49.80
N VAL A 965 -20.46 -31.21 -50.65
CA VAL A 965 -20.58 -31.67 -52.04
C VAL A 965 -20.34 -33.17 -52.04
N LYS A 966 -21.36 -33.98 -52.33
CA LYS A 966 -21.21 -35.44 -52.18
C LYS A 966 -20.59 -36.14 -53.38
N GLU A 967 -20.59 -35.49 -54.55
CA GLU A 967 -20.04 -36.04 -55.78
C GLU A 967 -19.09 -35.02 -56.40
N THR A 968 -17.84 -35.39 -56.61
CA THR A 968 -16.80 -34.49 -57.15
C THR A 968 -16.58 -34.67 -58.64
N ASP A 969 -16.84 -35.88 -59.17
CA ASP A 969 -16.72 -36.21 -60.58
C ASP A 969 -17.90 -37.09 -61.01
N ILE A 970 -18.58 -36.72 -62.09
CA ILE A 970 -19.69 -37.49 -62.65
C ILE A 970 -19.24 -38.01 -64.01
N ASP A 971 -18.98 -39.32 -64.08
CA ASP A 971 -18.61 -39.97 -65.33
C ASP A 971 -19.83 -40.61 -66.00
N PHE A 972 -20.13 -40.11 -67.20
CA PHE A 972 -21.15 -40.69 -68.08
C PHE A 972 -20.63 -41.96 -68.76
N HIS A 973 -19.37 -42.31 -68.54
CA HIS A 973 -18.66 -43.42 -69.18
C HIS A 973 -18.75 -43.30 -70.71
N LYS A 974 -18.65 -44.44 -71.37
CA LYS A 974 -18.68 -44.56 -72.82
C LYS A 974 -20.12 -44.44 -73.33
N VAL A 975 -20.40 -43.44 -74.17
CA VAL A 975 -21.71 -43.16 -74.78
C VAL A 975 -21.57 -43.17 -76.30
N VAL A 976 -22.47 -43.87 -76.99
CA VAL A 976 -22.39 -44.03 -78.45
C VAL A 976 -22.77 -42.72 -79.15
N LEU A 977 -22.02 -42.33 -80.19
CA LEU A 977 -22.32 -41.12 -80.97
C LEU A 977 -23.76 -41.09 -81.51
N GLY A 978 -24.42 -39.95 -81.34
CA GLY A 978 -25.82 -39.75 -81.73
C GLY A 978 -26.86 -40.21 -80.70
N SER A 979 -26.43 -40.89 -79.63
CA SER A 979 -27.26 -41.18 -78.45
C SER A 979 -27.02 -40.16 -77.33
N VAL A 980 -27.91 -40.13 -76.34
CA VAL A 980 -27.76 -39.30 -75.14
C VAL A 980 -27.80 -40.20 -73.91
N LYS A 981 -27.05 -39.80 -72.88
CA LYS A 981 -27.13 -40.42 -71.57
C LYS A 981 -27.50 -39.36 -70.54
N ASP A 982 -28.64 -39.58 -69.90
CA ASP A 982 -29.09 -38.78 -68.77
C ASP A 982 -28.69 -39.47 -67.48
N THR A 983 -28.30 -38.69 -66.48
CA THR A 983 -27.97 -39.20 -65.16
C THR A 983 -28.50 -38.21 -64.13
N THR A 984 -29.23 -38.74 -63.17
CA THR A 984 -29.75 -37.98 -62.05
C THR A 984 -28.93 -38.30 -60.83
N VAL A 985 -28.43 -37.24 -60.18
CA VAL A 985 -27.58 -37.35 -59.01
C VAL A 985 -28.35 -36.87 -57.80
N ASN A 986 -28.63 -37.81 -56.89
CA ASN A 986 -29.61 -37.64 -55.80
C ASN A 986 -29.18 -36.66 -54.71
N ALA A 987 -27.91 -36.24 -54.65
CA ALA A 987 -27.44 -35.31 -53.63
C ALA A 987 -26.12 -34.63 -54.02
N ILE A 988 -26.11 -33.82 -55.08
CA ILE A 988 -24.89 -33.12 -55.51
C ILE A 988 -24.34 -32.23 -54.38
N ILE A 989 -25.24 -31.56 -53.67
CA ILE A 989 -24.90 -30.71 -52.53
C ILE A 989 -25.94 -30.92 -51.43
N LYS A 990 -25.45 -30.97 -50.20
CA LYS A 990 -26.26 -31.11 -48.99
C LYS A 990 -25.97 -29.94 -48.05
N ASN A 991 -27.03 -29.34 -47.53
CA ASN A 991 -26.89 -28.38 -46.45
C ASN A 991 -26.70 -29.13 -45.13
N THR A 992 -25.48 -29.20 -44.64
CA THR A 992 -25.14 -29.81 -43.35
C THR A 992 -25.16 -28.82 -42.19
N ASN A 993 -25.46 -27.53 -42.46
CA ASN A 993 -25.55 -26.51 -41.42
C ASN A 993 -26.89 -26.56 -40.69
N THR A 994 -26.92 -25.94 -39.51
CA THR A 994 -28.14 -25.73 -38.72
C THR A 994 -29.00 -24.57 -39.24
N LEU A 995 -28.50 -23.80 -40.21
CA LEU A 995 -29.20 -22.69 -40.86
C LEU A 995 -29.41 -22.97 -42.36
N PRO A 996 -30.45 -22.40 -43.00
CA PRO A 996 -30.69 -22.58 -44.44
C PRO A 996 -29.52 -22.07 -45.31
N LEU A 997 -29.23 -22.77 -46.41
CA LEU A 997 -28.13 -22.47 -47.34
C LEU A 997 -28.70 -22.21 -48.74
N THR A 998 -28.38 -21.07 -49.35
CA THR A 998 -28.81 -20.73 -50.70
C THR A 998 -27.74 -21.16 -51.71
N VAL A 999 -28.16 -21.96 -52.69
CA VAL A 999 -27.29 -22.59 -53.70
C VAL A 999 -27.80 -22.28 -55.11
N SER A 1000 -26.89 -22.14 -56.07
CA SER A 1000 -27.17 -21.99 -57.49
C SER A 1000 -26.20 -22.84 -58.33
N PHE A 1001 -26.64 -23.25 -59.52
CA PHE A 1001 -25.88 -24.14 -60.40
C PHE A 1001 -25.75 -23.55 -61.80
N ALA A 1002 -24.55 -23.64 -62.38
CA ALA A 1002 -24.24 -23.23 -63.74
C ALA A 1002 -23.27 -24.20 -64.40
N LEU A 1003 -23.41 -24.45 -65.70
CA LEU A 1003 -22.45 -25.23 -66.49
C LEU A 1003 -21.35 -24.31 -67.05
N ALA A 1004 -20.11 -24.75 -66.98
CA ALA A 1004 -18.94 -24.09 -67.56
C ALA A 1004 -18.08 -25.13 -68.31
N LEU A 1005 -17.45 -24.71 -69.42
CA LEU A 1005 -16.69 -25.57 -70.35
C LEU A 1005 -17.56 -26.63 -71.07
N ASP A 1006 -17.39 -26.72 -72.39
CA ASP A 1006 -18.18 -27.53 -73.36
C ASP A 1006 -19.68 -27.73 -73.05
N THR A 1007 -20.42 -26.62 -73.03
CA THR A 1007 -21.86 -26.58 -72.77
C THR A 1007 -22.73 -27.08 -73.93
N LEU A 1008 -22.11 -27.51 -75.04
CA LEU A 1008 -22.81 -28.04 -76.20
C LEU A 1008 -23.12 -29.54 -76.03
N GLN A 1009 -22.19 -30.28 -75.44
CA GLN A 1009 -22.32 -31.74 -75.20
C GLN A 1009 -22.92 -32.06 -73.83
N PHE A 1010 -22.90 -31.12 -72.88
CA PHE A 1010 -23.47 -31.30 -71.53
C PHE A 1010 -24.60 -30.30 -71.24
N LYS A 1011 -25.70 -30.75 -70.63
CA LYS A 1011 -26.85 -29.90 -70.27
C LYS A 1011 -27.43 -30.23 -68.87
N VAL A 1012 -27.90 -29.20 -68.16
CA VAL A 1012 -28.74 -29.36 -66.96
C VAL A 1012 -30.21 -29.42 -67.41
N LEU A 1013 -30.90 -30.51 -67.09
CA LEU A 1013 -32.30 -30.71 -67.49
C LEU A 1013 -33.29 -30.24 -66.42
N SER A 1014 -33.01 -30.55 -65.15
CA SER A 1014 -33.86 -30.18 -64.01
C SER A 1014 -33.03 -30.12 -62.72
N GLY A 1015 -33.57 -29.46 -61.70
CA GLY A 1015 -32.88 -29.28 -60.42
C GLY A 1015 -31.93 -28.08 -60.35
N GLY A 1016 -31.57 -27.49 -61.50
CA GLY A 1016 -30.79 -26.24 -61.59
C GLY A 1016 -31.55 -24.96 -61.23
N GLY A 1017 -30.82 -23.85 -61.01
CA GLY A 1017 -31.37 -22.55 -60.56
C GLY A 1017 -30.97 -22.19 -59.13
N ILE A 1018 -31.39 -21.01 -58.64
CA ILE A 1018 -31.14 -20.55 -57.26
C ILE A 1018 -32.21 -21.15 -56.33
N VAL A 1019 -31.80 -21.92 -55.33
CA VAL A 1019 -32.68 -22.59 -54.36
C VAL A 1019 -32.11 -22.47 -52.94
N THR A 1020 -32.97 -22.37 -51.93
CA THR A 1020 -32.53 -22.36 -50.53
C THR A 1020 -32.86 -23.71 -49.90
N LEU A 1021 -31.83 -24.42 -49.44
CA LEU A 1021 -31.92 -25.73 -48.82
C LEU A 1021 -32.05 -25.59 -47.30
N ALA A 1022 -33.05 -26.22 -46.70
CA ALA A 1022 -33.21 -26.30 -45.25
C ALA A 1022 -32.10 -27.17 -44.61
N PRO A 1023 -31.86 -27.06 -43.29
CA PRO A 1023 -30.91 -27.93 -42.58
C PRO A 1023 -31.15 -29.42 -42.85
N GLY A 1024 -30.12 -30.12 -43.32
CA GLY A 1024 -30.17 -31.55 -43.67
C GLY A 1024 -30.71 -31.87 -45.06
N GLU A 1025 -31.23 -30.88 -45.79
CA GLU A 1025 -31.80 -31.06 -47.13
C GLU A 1025 -30.71 -31.19 -48.21
N SER A 1026 -30.97 -32.04 -49.21
CA SER A 1026 -30.08 -32.26 -50.36
C SER A 1026 -30.78 -31.86 -51.65
N ARG A 1027 -30.01 -31.43 -52.65
CA ARG A 1027 -30.53 -31.11 -53.98
C ARG A 1027 -30.16 -32.18 -55.00
N GLU A 1028 -31.18 -32.69 -55.68
CA GLU A 1028 -31.07 -33.57 -56.83
C GLU A 1028 -31.00 -32.76 -58.13
N ILE A 1029 -30.10 -33.14 -59.03
CA ILE A 1029 -29.94 -32.52 -60.36
C ILE A 1029 -29.86 -33.60 -61.41
N THR A 1030 -30.59 -33.38 -62.51
CA THR A 1030 -30.52 -34.25 -63.68
C THR A 1030 -29.66 -33.59 -64.76
N LEU A 1031 -28.62 -34.30 -65.19
CA LEU A 1031 -27.65 -33.87 -66.19
C LEU A 1031 -27.69 -34.79 -67.41
N ARG A 1032 -27.39 -34.25 -68.59
CA ARG A 1032 -27.31 -34.97 -69.86
C ARG A 1032 -25.93 -34.83 -70.47
N PHE A 1033 -25.38 -35.94 -70.96
CA PHE A 1033 -24.24 -35.96 -71.88
C PHE A 1033 -24.69 -36.49 -73.26
N ALA A 1034 -24.33 -35.76 -74.32
CA ALA A 1034 -24.63 -36.07 -75.71
C ALA A 1034 -23.36 -35.87 -76.54
N PRO A 1035 -22.54 -36.92 -76.73
CA PRO A 1035 -21.26 -36.77 -77.42
C PRO A 1035 -21.48 -36.45 -78.90
N THR A 1036 -20.75 -35.44 -79.39
CA THR A 1036 -20.77 -35.02 -80.81
C THR A 1036 -19.50 -35.46 -81.56
N SER A 1037 -18.50 -36.00 -80.86
CA SER A 1037 -17.25 -36.55 -81.42
C SER A 1037 -16.72 -37.74 -80.60
N ILE A 1038 -15.91 -38.60 -81.22
CA ILE A 1038 -15.28 -39.78 -80.57
C ILE A 1038 -14.14 -39.29 -79.67
N GLY A 1039 -14.03 -39.86 -78.47
CA GLY A 1039 -12.98 -39.56 -77.50
C GLY A 1039 -13.51 -38.97 -76.20
N LYS A 1040 -12.61 -38.72 -75.26
CA LYS A 1040 -12.93 -38.18 -73.94
C LYS A 1040 -13.20 -36.68 -74.01
N THR A 1041 -14.33 -36.27 -73.46
CA THR A 1041 -14.73 -34.87 -73.33
C THR A 1041 -15.05 -34.59 -71.86
N SER A 1042 -14.80 -33.36 -71.42
CA SER A 1042 -15.08 -32.92 -70.06
C SER A 1042 -15.75 -31.55 -70.01
N ALA A 1043 -16.69 -31.39 -69.09
CA ALA A 1043 -17.29 -30.11 -68.71
C ALA A 1043 -17.21 -29.91 -67.18
N GLN A 1044 -17.65 -28.77 -66.69
CA GLN A 1044 -17.71 -28.47 -65.25
C GLN A 1044 -19.10 -27.98 -64.84
N LEU A 1045 -19.69 -28.60 -63.83
CA LEU A 1045 -20.84 -28.05 -63.12
C LEU A 1045 -20.34 -27.20 -61.95
N VAL A 1046 -20.58 -25.89 -62.06
CA VAL A 1046 -20.22 -24.88 -61.06
C VAL A 1046 -21.40 -24.65 -60.12
N CYS A 1047 -21.23 -25.06 -58.87
CA CYS A 1047 -22.21 -24.93 -57.80
C CYS A 1047 -21.81 -23.76 -56.87
N SER A 1048 -22.50 -22.63 -56.98
CA SER A 1048 -22.26 -21.45 -56.15
C SER A 1048 -23.24 -21.41 -54.98
N TYR A 1049 -22.76 -21.15 -53.77
CA TYR A 1049 -23.59 -21.01 -52.58
C TYR A 1049 -23.12 -19.89 -51.65
N ASN A 1050 -24.00 -19.42 -50.76
CA ASN A 1050 -23.71 -18.34 -49.80
C ASN A 1050 -22.96 -18.84 -48.55
N GLY A 1051 -21.84 -19.53 -48.80
CA GLY A 1051 -21.00 -20.16 -47.79
C GLY A 1051 -19.57 -20.38 -48.27
N ALA A 1052 -18.67 -20.76 -47.36
CA ALA A 1052 -17.28 -21.05 -47.69
C ALA A 1052 -17.13 -22.39 -48.45
N GLY A 1053 -16.19 -22.41 -49.39
CA GLY A 1053 -16.04 -23.48 -50.39
C GLY A 1053 -16.81 -23.23 -51.69
N SER A 1054 -17.50 -22.09 -51.79
CA SER A 1054 -18.22 -21.65 -52.98
C SER A 1054 -17.31 -20.86 -53.95
N PRO A 1055 -17.39 -21.09 -55.28
CA PRO A 1055 -18.18 -22.14 -55.91
C PRO A 1055 -17.44 -23.48 -55.91
N ALA A 1056 -18.18 -24.56 -55.65
CA ALA A 1056 -17.67 -25.91 -55.87
C ALA A 1056 -17.76 -26.27 -57.36
N LYS A 1057 -16.73 -26.92 -57.90
CA LYS A 1057 -16.68 -27.33 -59.31
C LYS A 1057 -16.64 -28.85 -59.37
N ILE A 1058 -17.58 -29.42 -60.12
CA ILE A 1058 -17.73 -30.86 -60.28
C ILE A 1058 -17.38 -31.19 -61.73
N ALA A 1059 -16.42 -32.09 -61.94
CA ALA A 1059 -16.07 -32.47 -63.30
C ALA A 1059 -17.16 -33.38 -63.88
N LEU A 1060 -17.58 -33.10 -65.10
CA LEU A 1060 -18.43 -33.99 -65.89
C LEU A 1060 -17.54 -34.62 -66.93
N LEU A 1061 -17.42 -35.95 -66.91
CA LEU A 1061 -16.58 -36.71 -67.82
C LEU A 1061 -17.46 -37.59 -68.69
N GLY A 1062 -17.10 -37.75 -69.95
CA GLY A 1062 -17.79 -38.69 -70.82
C GLY A 1062 -16.92 -39.02 -72.03
N GLU A 1063 -17.02 -40.25 -72.52
CA GLU A 1063 -16.26 -40.69 -73.69
C GLU A 1063 -17.23 -41.04 -74.82
N GLY A 1064 -17.16 -40.31 -75.92
CA GLY A 1064 -17.86 -40.70 -77.15
C GLY A 1064 -17.17 -41.95 -77.73
N ILE A 1065 -17.90 -43.05 -77.87
CA ILE A 1065 -17.38 -44.28 -78.50
C ILE A 1065 -18.18 -44.69 -79.72
N ASP A 1066 -17.59 -45.55 -80.53
CA ASP A 1066 -18.31 -46.33 -81.53
C ASP A 1066 -18.43 -47.79 -81.03
N LYS A 1067 -19.68 -48.25 -80.88
CA LYS A 1067 -20.22 -49.60 -80.54
C LYS A 1067 -19.48 -50.57 -79.56
N VAL A 1068 -20.28 -51.19 -78.69
CA VAL A 1068 -20.00 -51.92 -77.42
C VAL A 1068 -19.54 -53.39 -77.58
N GLY A 1069 -18.69 -53.90 -76.67
CA GLY A 1069 -18.44 -55.35 -76.47
C GLY A 1069 -17.54 -55.76 -75.27
N VAL A 1070 -18.20 -56.13 -74.16
CA VAL A 1070 -17.97 -57.22 -73.15
C VAL A 1070 -16.67 -57.36 -72.31
N GLU A 1071 -16.88 -57.11 -71.01
CA GLU A 1071 -16.39 -57.69 -69.73
C GLU A 1071 -15.24 -58.71 -69.65
N GLU A 1072 -14.31 -58.47 -68.69
CA GLU A 1072 -13.52 -59.50 -68.00
C GLU A 1072 -13.60 -59.28 -66.47
N GLU A 1073 -14.17 -60.25 -65.75
CA GLU A 1073 -14.04 -60.42 -64.29
C GLU A 1073 -12.62 -60.87 -63.94
N VAL A 1074 -11.99 -60.22 -62.94
CA VAL A 1074 -10.78 -60.75 -62.30
C VAL A 1074 -10.97 -60.81 -60.78
N HIS A 1075 -11.05 -62.07 -60.36
CA HIS A 1075 -10.73 -62.74 -59.09
C HIS A 1075 -10.48 -61.95 -57.80
N ALA A 1076 -11.24 -62.40 -56.80
CA ALA A 1076 -10.97 -62.27 -55.38
C ALA A 1076 -9.55 -62.71 -55.00
N GLY A 1077 -8.87 -61.87 -54.22
CA GLY A 1077 -7.72 -62.27 -53.43
C GLY A 1077 -6.75 -61.12 -53.19
N GLU A 1078 -6.97 -60.35 -52.13
CA GLU A 1078 -5.92 -59.68 -51.34
C GLU A 1078 -6.55 -58.87 -50.20
N LEU A 1079 -6.71 -59.48 -49.03
CA LEU A 1079 -6.99 -58.79 -47.78
C LEU A 1079 -6.13 -59.43 -46.70
N THR A 1080 -4.92 -58.90 -46.52
CA THR A 1080 -4.09 -59.21 -45.35
C THR A 1080 -4.78 -58.63 -44.12
N THR A 1081 -5.09 -59.48 -43.13
CA THR A 1081 -5.72 -59.05 -41.86
C THR A 1081 -4.79 -59.39 -40.69
N ILE A 1082 -4.61 -58.41 -39.79
CA ILE A 1082 -3.64 -58.47 -38.69
C ILE A 1082 -4.30 -57.92 -37.42
N HIS A 1083 -4.32 -58.73 -36.37
CA HIS A 1083 -4.99 -58.39 -35.10
C HIS A 1083 -4.15 -58.86 -33.89
N PRO A 1084 -4.03 -58.04 -32.83
CA PRO A 1084 -3.47 -58.49 -31.55
C PRO A 1084 -4.47 -59.39 -30.80
N ASN A 1085 -4.02 -60.48 -30.17
CA ASN A 1085 -4.85 -61.33 -29.32
C ASN A 1085 -4.52 -61.09 -27.83
N PRO A 1086 -5.35 -60.35 -27.08
CA PRO A 1086 -5.07 -59.97 -25.69
C PRO A 1086 -5.05 -61.14 -24.70
N THR A 1087 -5.61 -62.30 -25.10
CA THR A 1087 -5.75 -63.48 -24.24
C THR A 1087 -4.52 -64.40 -24.26
N THR A 1088 -3.71 -64.32 -25.33
CA THR A 1088 -2.58 -65.21 -25.59
C THR A 1088 -1.24 -64.49 -25.71
N ASN A 1089 -1.21 -63.16 -25.52
CA ASN A 1089 -0.03 -62.30 -25.61
C ASN A 1089 0.77 -62.50 -26.92
N ALA A 1090 0.04 -62.60 -28.04
CA ALA A 1090 0.58 -62.90 -29.37
C ALA A 1090 -0.01 -62.01 -30.48
N LEU A 1091 0.76 -61.82 -31.56
CA LEU A 1091 0.31 -61.17 -32.80
C LEU A 1091 -0.12 -62.23 -33.83
N GLU A 1092 -1.32 -62.10 -34.40
CA GLU A 1092 -1.86 -62.99 -35.42
C GLU A 1092 -1.91 -62.31 -36.80
N ILE A 1093 -1.34 -62.98 -37.81
CA ILE A 1093 -1.24 -62.49 -39.20
C ILE A 1093 -1.82 -63.55 -40.14
N THR A 1094 -2.79 -63.17 -40.98
CA THR A 1094 -3.41 -64.06 -41.98
C THR A 1094 -3.17 -63.50 -43.39
N HIS A 1095 -2.56 -64.31 -44.25
CA HIS A 1095 -2.21 -63.95 -45.63
C HIS A 1095 -2.20 -65.20 -46.51
N ALA A 1096 -2.81 -65.13 -47.70
CA ALA A 1096 -2.93 -66.30 -48.58
C ALA A 1096 -1.59 -66.64 -49.25
N GLY A 1097 -1.03 -67.82 -48.98
CA GLY A 1097 0.24 -68.29 -49.56
C GLY A 1097 1.44 -68.23 -48.60
N GLU A 1098 2.65 -68.43 -49.13
CA GLU A 1098 3.89 -68.39 -48.36
C GLU A 1098 4.38 -66.95 -48.13
N PHE A 1099 4.77 -66.64 -46.89
CA PHE A 1099 5.32 -65.35 -46.51
C PHE A 1099 6.37 -65.47 -45.39
N MET A 1100 7.25 -64.47 -45.29
CA MET A 1100 8.21 -64.32 -44.18
C MET A 1100 7.90 -63.12 -43.31
N VAL A 1101 8.23 -63.21 -42.03
CA VAL A 1101 8.08 -62.13 -41.05
C VAL A 1101 9.43 -61.80 -40.40
N GLU A 1102 9.79 -60.52 -40.39
CA GLU A 1102 10.99 -59.96 -39.77
C GLU A 1102 10.60 -58.85 -38.78
N ILE A 1103 11.26 -58.80 -37.61
CA ILE A 1103 11.02 -57.76 -36.58
C ILE A 1103 12.28 -56.92 -36.41
N THR A 1104 12.12 -55.60 -36.56
CA THR A 1104 13.21 -54.62 -36.50
C THR A 1104 12.92 -53.51 -35.49
N ASP A 1105 13.96 -52.93 -34.91
CA ASP A 1105 13.83 -51.72 -34.09
C ASP A 1105 13.64 -50.45 -34.95
N LEU A 1106 13.46 -49.28 -34.31
CA LEU A 1106 13.33 -47.97 -34.97
C LEU A 1106 14.55 -47.58 -35.84
N LEU A 1107 15.69 -48.27 -35.70
CA LEU A 1107 16.92 -48.06 -36.47
C LEU A 1107 17.12 -49.11 -37.57
N GLY A 1108 16.16 -50.02 -37.77
CA GLY A 1108 16.18 -51.05 -38.81
C GLY A 1108 17.04 -52.26 -38.52
N ARG A 1109 17.44 -52.50 -37.26
CA ARG A 1109 18.24 -53.67 -36.86
C ARG A 1109 17.32 -54.84 -36.51
N ALA A 1110 17.61 -56.02 -37.07
CA ALA A 1110 16.83 -57.23 -36.82
C ALA A 1110 17.12 -57.83 -35.43
N LEU A 1111 16.07 -58.23 -34.70
CA LEU A 1111 16.21 -58.96 -33.43
C LEU A 1111 16.59 -60.44 -33.68
N PRO A 1112 17.49 -61.03 -32.87
CA PRO A 1112 18.03 -62.38 -33.12
C PRO A 1112 17.04 -63.55 -32.93
N LEU A 1113 15.75 -63.29 -32.66
CA LEU A 1113 14.74 -64.31 -32.35
C LEU A 1113 13.56 -64.40 -33.35
N SER A 1114 13.61 -63.77 -34.53
CA SER A 1114 12.44 -63.77 -35.43
C SER A 1114 12.76 -63.71 -36.93
N VAL A 1115 12.98 -64.87 -37.54
CA VAL A 1115 12.76 -65.11 -38.99
C VAL A 1115 12.25 -66.55 -39.16
N LYS A 1116 11.01 -66.71 -39.65
CA LYS A 1116 10.43 -68.02 -40.04
C LYS A 1116 9.50 -67.86 -41.25
N HIS A 1117 9.41 -68.91 -42.06
CA HIS A 1117 8.48 -69.04 -43.18
C HIS A 1117 7.14 -69.58 -42.69
N PHE A 1118 6.05 -68.97 -43.16
CA PHE A 1118 4.68 -69.35 -42.79
C PHE A 1118 3.80 -69.50 -44.02
N THR A 1119 2.79 -70.36 -43.89
CA THR A 1119 1.76 -70.61 -44.90
C THR A 1119 0.40 -70.30 -44.30
N ASN A 1120 -0.35 -69.42 -44.95
CA ASN A 1120 -1.73 -69.02 -44.60
C ASN A 1120 -1.91 -68.23 -43.29
N SER A 1121 -1.14 -68.51 -42.23
CA SER A 1121 -1.22 -67.79 -40.94
C SER A 1121 0.07 -67.88 -40.11
N ALA A 1122 0.36 -66.84 -39.31
CA ALA A 1122 1.50 -66.80 -38.39
C ALA A 1122 1.09 -66.33 -36.97
N HIS A 1123 1.71 -66.94 -35.94
CA HIS A 1123 1.51 -66.63 -34.53
C HIS A 1123 2.85 -66.33 -33.84
N ILE A 1124 3.00 -65.13 -33.28
CA ILE A 1124 4.28 -64.68 -32.66
C ILE A 1124 4.03 -64.29 -31.20
N GLN A 1125 4.71 -64.98 -30.28
CA GLN A 1125 4.63 -64.77 -28.83
C GLN A 1125 5.53 -63.60 -28.40
N VAL A 1126 5.00 -62.68 -27.58
CA VAL A 1126 5.62 -61.36 -27.30
C VAL A 1126 6.56 -61.37 -26.08
N GLU A 1127 6.54 -62.42 -25.25
CA GLU A 1127 7.21 -62.47 -23.94
C GLU A 1127 8.75 -62.50 -23.93
N ALA A 1128 9.41 -62.50 -25.10
CA ALA A 1128 10.88 -62.46 -25.22
C ALA A 1128 11.43 -61.15 -25.82
N ILE A 1129 10.59 -60.11 -25.98
CA ILE A 1129 10.95 -58.84 -26.63
C ILE A 1129 10.95 -57.71 -25.56
N PRO A 1130 12.00 -56.88 -25.47
CA PRO A 1130 12.04 -55.75 -24.53
C PRO A 1130 10.91 -54.73 -24.78
N GLU A 1131 10.54 -53.94 -23.76
CA GLU A 1131 9.55 -52.86 -23.94
C GLU A 1131 10.07 -51.79 -24.92
N GLY A 1132 9.25 -51.42 -25.91
CA GLY A 1132 9.67 -50.51 -26.98
C GLY A 1132 8.75 -50.50 -28.21
N VAL A 1133 9.12 -49.68 -29.20
CA VAL A 1133 8.43 -49.58 -30.50
C VAL A 1133 9.25 -50.31 -31.55
N TYR A 1134 8.59 -51.20 -32.30
CA TYR A 1134 9.19 -52.08 -33.30
C TYR A 1134 8.43 -52.02 -34.61
N PHE A 1135 9.08 -52.40 -35.71
CA PHE A 1135 8.44 -52.61 -37.00
C PHE A 1135 8.43 -54.09 -37.37
N VAL A 1136 7.25 -54.60 -37.71
CA VAL A 1136 7.07 -55.93 -38.30
C VAL A 1136 7.02 -55.78 -39.81
N ARG A 1137 7.91 -56.47 -40.51
CA ARG A 1137 7.95 -56.53 -41.98
C ARG A 1137 7.45 -57.88 -42.46
N ILE A 1138 6.53 -57.87 -43.42
CA ILE A 1138 6.01 -59.07 -44.08
C ILE A 1138 6.48 -59.07 -45.52
N HIS A 1139 7.14 -60.16 -45.93
CA HIS A 1139 7.66 -60.36 -47.28
C HIS A 1139 6.85 -61.44 -47.99
N ALA A 1140 6.09 -61.05 -49.02
CA ALA A 1140 5.31 -61.96 -49.86
C ALA A 1140 5.44 -61.54 -51.33
N ARG A 1141 5.93 -62.44 -52.19
CA ARG A 1141 6.03 -62.29 -53.66
C ARG A 1141 6.55 -60.94 -54.20
N GLY A 1142 7.47 -60.29 -53.48
CA GLY A 1142 8.15 -59.06 -53.91
C GLY A 1142 7.62 -57.77 -53.30
N ASP A 1143 6.48 -57.82 -52.61
CA ASP A 1143 5.94 -56.70 -51.84
C ASP A 1143 6.34 -56.80 -50.36
N VAL A 1144 6.64 -55.65 -49.78
CA VAL A 1144 7.06 -55.51 -48.38
C VAL A 1144 6.09 -54.59 -47.67
N GLN A 1145 5.37 -55.14 -46.70
CA GLN A 1145 4.44 -54.38 -45.87
C GLN A 1145 5.06 -54.16 -44.49
N MET A 1146 5.09 -52.90 -44.03
CA MET A 1146 5.67 -52.51 -42.73
C MET A 1146 4.60 -52.02 -41.77
N ILE A 1147 4.64 -52.52 -40.53
CA ILE A 1147 3.62 -52.22 -39.52
C ILE A 1147 4.30 -51.90 -38.18
N PRO A 1148 4.00 -50.74 -37.56
CA PRO A 1148 4.49 -50.41 -36.24
C PRO A 1148 3.74 -51.18 -35.16
N VAL A 1149 4.46 -51.75 -34.20
CA VAL A 1149 3.93 -52.48 -33.05
C VAL A 1149 4.61 -51.96 -31.78
N VAL A 1150 3.82 -51.77 -30.71
CA VAL A 1150 4.31 -51.32 -29.41
C VAL A 1150 4.21 -52.48 -28.43
N VAL A 1151 5.32 -52.80 -27.76
CA VAL A 1151 5.40 -53.82 -26.70
C VAL A 1151 5.55 -53.08 -25.37
N GLY A 1152 4.57 -53.22 -24.49
CA GLY A 1152 4.55 -52.62 -23.15
C GLY A 1152 3.72 -53.49 -22.19
N ARG A 1153 4.00 -53.38 -20.88
CA ARG A 1153 3.21 -54.04 -19.83
C ARG A 1153 1.74 -53.61 -19.79
#